data_AF-A0A7K5B2F9-F1
#
_entry.id   AF-A0A7K5B2F9-F1
#
_cell.length_a   1.000
_cell.length_b   1.000
_cell.length_c   1.000
_cell.angle_alpha   90.00
_cell.angle_beta   90.00
_cell.angle_gamma   90.00
#
_symmetry.space_group_name_H-M   'P 1'
#
loop_
_entity.id
_entity.type
_entity.pdbx_description
1 polymer ?
#
loop_
_entity_poly.entity_id
_entity_poly.type
_entity_poly.pdbx_seq_one_letter_code
_entity_poly.pdbx_strand_id
1 'polypeptide(L)'
;QKDDSQRLLESFNSGEKDHTFAQNKAEPYTSQEEMVLEESESPVNSNVTAFALKAKVIYPINQKFRPLADGSSNPSLHENPKQAVLPNQVVETSISGSLGSLSQGDKEDCSSSTTIHSTTSDDRFQARAFLKVTSFPEVLTCESFDVKLCLCSLILKDLMLLDTELRKEKHLMFIQVLKIYFTDFYSKKEIADDFFKKILLIQENDFEELQKQLASRLQNTEMSGSHNSEYQTLEDLERKEREYSEHIIDNMEAFWKQTDKAQQAFLDQSKCSSAKATKIMMDLTEKMIAVESLLSESQDLQAMDIQERLFNWELMVKMIDSLKSYIPEECKSKLNIVANILDHLTVKNNLSVRQKEELLTDLHKAFWEQLAHFSNKCMQQSKDLILKRLECRAKKKEEFKQRQEAEQETLLSKTFLNEDVHSFLKAYHELVEKYQQAQWELEEEDDCESTEAVADLYKELYSKASHALAELVAELFLQTLPVVTSLSVRECELLKEEWQENLVPQLEKWQSHHQKHWKLFQEQLLQEKELWTKEYALSAVVQQHLSEKQEKIIQGVVSRLGCLSDESVNYILQKHRLLLCSVLRRLTLRRVGMAALARMRLSRKKSLLQELSEQHTLQKASSPCQDEDQWQLQKAVESHIREEEEKLEEETQETNLEFHQQLVTEIQEALQFLQQHMEQVIGQTLLQHARQEAGKKSLDDGQDFKERLVEAAVESVYGTSNNISRLVQNYYQQLGKITEGYEGKKLQQLKSLQAERNERIRLKKKQDNELALKEKHTKGLLNVSSMLHQRIMLQQKKVLSQFELQQQIRLESLKQKLLGLHHLETELENQLREAEQDFVSELAVLTRVPVTVKKKPSKRSKPAGKKPNSKRQTFHSPESAEKDDFHENIQEPHRLTSGSCREMLQSPHEGETEPRKNSNMLKKKDSR
;
A
#
# COMPACT_ATOMS: atom_id res chain seq x y z
N GLN A 1 6.99 -20.54 -23.24
CA GLN A 1 8.10 -20.78 -22.26
C GLN A 1 9.42 -20.28 -22.88
N LYS A 2 10.07 -19.30 -22.23
CA LYS A 2 11.09 -18.31 -22.70
C LYS A 2 10.44 -17.04 -23.28
N ASP A 3 10.04 -16.05 -22.49
CA ASP A 3 10.77 -15.09 -21.64
C ASP A 3 11.19 -13.84 -22.43
N ASP A 4 10.22 -12.93 -22.59
CA ASP A 4 10.30 -11.60 -23.19
C ASP A 4 10.21 -10.48 -22.12
N SER A 5 10.58 -10.77 -20.87
CA SER A 5 10.51 -9.80 -19.77
C SER A 5 11.68 -8.81 -19.69
N GLN A 6 12.42 -8.59 -20.79
CA GLN A 6 13.69 -7.84 -20.78
C GLN A 6 13.61 -6.35 -21.15
N ARG A 7 12.43 -5.75 -21.35
CA ARG A 7 12.31 -4.36 -21.82
C ARG A 7 11.91 -3.29 -20.79
N LEU A 8 11.76 -3.62 -19.51
CA LEU A 8 11.15 -2.69 -18.52
C LEU A 8 12.11 -2.03 -17.51
N LEU A 9 13.43 -2.01 -17.77
CA LEU A 9 14.41 -1.37 -16.87
C LEU A 9 15.30 -0.31 -17.55
N GLU A 10 15.07 0.00 -18.84
CA GLU A 10 15.79 1.06 -19.55
C GLU A 10 15.03 2.39 -19.49
N SER A 11 14.93 3.00 -18.31
CA SER A 11 14.48 4.40 -18.18
C SER A 11 15.24 5.19 -17.11
N PHE A 12 16.50 4.83 -16.82
CA PHE A 12 17.40 5.68 -16.06
C PHE A 12 18.83 5.56 -16.61
N ASN A 13 19.07 6.13 -17.80
CA ASN A 13 20.35 6.70 -18.27
C ASN A 13 20.30 6.88 -19.79
N SER A 14 19.87 8.04 -20.28
CA SER A 14 20.16 8.46 -21.66
C SER A 14 20.75 9.85 -21.66
N GLY A 15 22.07 9.90 -21.83
CA GLY A 15 22.82 11.12 -22.00
C GLY A 15 24.26 10.79 -22.37
N GLU A 16 24.46 10.25 -23.57
CA GLU A 16 25.65 10.47 -24.40
C GLU A 16 25.46 9.76 -25.75
N LYS A 17 25.31 10.54 -26.82
CA LYS A 17 25.47 10.07 -28.20
C LYS A 17 26.94 10.21 -28.59
N ASP A 18 27.45 9.08 -29.08
CA ASP A 18 28.36 8.89 -30.19
C ASP A 18 29.69 9.64 -30.23
N HIS A 19 30.80 8.89 -30.24
CA HIS A 19 31.79 9.03 -31.31
C HIS A 19 32.54 7.71 -31.58
N THR A 20 32.21 7.10 -32.70
CA THR A 20 33.06 6.20 -33.51
C THR A 20 34.36 6.91 -33.85
N PHE A 21 35.54 6.28 -33.70
CA PHE A 21 36.59 6.23 -34.72
C PHE A 21 37.73 5.28 -34.35
N ALA A 22 38.23 4.62 -35.39
CA ALA A 22 39.16 3.51 -35.39
C ALA A 22 40.64 3.93 -35.25
N GLN A 23 41.44 2.92 -34.87
CA GLN A 23 42.90 2.79 -34.95
C GLN A 23 43.61 3.64 -36.04
N ASN A 24 44.69 4.34 -35.67
CA ASN A 24 46.09 3.94 -35.99
C ASN A 24 47.15 5.06 -35.80
N LYS A 25 48.35 4.60 -35.37
CA LYS A 25 49.72 5.12 -35.64
C LYS A 25 50.37 6.22 -34.77
N ALA A 26 51.37 5.74 -34.01
CA ALA A 26 52.80 6.11 -34.04
C ALA A 26 53.30 7.45 -33.45
N GLU A 27 53.90 7.32 -32.24
CA GLU A 27 55.29 7.70 -31.90
C GLU A 27 55.70 9.21 -31.79
N PRO A 28 56.87 9.56 -31.20
CA PRO A 28 57.01 10.07 -29.80
C PRO A 28 57.79 11.42 -29.68
N TYR A 29 58.12 11.90 -28.45
CA TYR A 29 59.21 12.89 -28.26
C TYR A 29 58.99 14.26 -27.54
N THR A 30 59.47 14.44 -26.27
CA THR A 30 60.09 15.68 -25.66
C THR A 30 59.30 17.02 -25.58
N SER A 31 59.45 17.98 -24.64
CA SER A 31 60.36 18.31 -23.51
C SER A 31 59.86 19.60 -22.80
N GLN A 32 60.22 19.80 -21.50
CA GLN A 32 60.52 21.05 -20.72
C GLN A 32 59.65 22.32 -20.92
N GLU A 33 59.16 23.04 -19.90
CA GLU A 33 59.82 23.88 -18.85
C GLU A 33 58.69 24.37 -17.91
N GLU A 34 58.75 24.21 -16.59
CA GLU A 34 59.33 25.10 -15.56
C GLU A 34 58.42 26.28 -15.11
N MET A 35 58.12 26.21 -13.80
CA MET A 35 57.58 27.17 -12.81
C MET A 35 57.21 28.60 -13.23
N VAL A 36 56.02 29.05 -12.80
CA VAL A 36 55.86 30.27 -11.96
C VAL A 36 54.68 30.08 -11.01
N LEU A 37 54.95 30.27 -9.71
CA LEU A 37 53.98 30.55 -8.64
C LEU A 37 53.65 32.04 -8.68
N GLU A 38 52.38 32.40 -8.66
CA GLU A 38 51.94 33.66 -8.04
C GLU A 38 50.56 33.50 -7.40
N GLU A 39 50.47 33.97 -6.17
CA GLU A 39 49.32 33.95 -5.27
C GLU A 39 48.24 34.96 -5.68
N SER A 40 47.07 34.78 -5.07
CA SER A 40 45.97 35.73 -4.87
C SER A 40 45.06 36.03 -6.07
N GLU A 41 43.87 35.42 -6.05
CA GLU A 41 42.60 36.11 -5.78
C GLU A 41 41.43 35.12 -5.82
N SER A 42 40.58 35.15 -4.80
CA SER A 42 39.26 34.52 -4.82
C SER A 42 38.36 35.20 -5.85
N PRO A 43 37.56 34.48 -6.66
CA PRO A 43 36.41 35.08 -7.29
C PRO A 43 35.13 34.63 -6.59
N VAL A 44 34.53 35.59 -5.89
CA VAL A 44 33.11 35.62 -5.54
C VAL A 44 32.28 35.71 -6.83
N ASN A 45 31.16 34.98 -6.86
CA ASN A 45 30.01 35.13 -7.77
C ASN A 45 30.23 34.99 -9.29
N SER A 46 29.74 33.87 -9.82
CA SER A 46 29.02 33.87 -11.11
C SER A 46 27.65 33.22 -10.96
N ASN A 47 26.75 33.90 -10.22
CA ASN A 47 25.33 33.54 -10.13
C ASN A 47 24.56 33.83 -11.43
N VAL A 48 25.18 34.43 -12.46
CA VAL A 48 24.52 34.73 -13.74
C VAL A 48 24.48 33.50 -14.66
N THR A 49 25.52 32.67 -14.66
CA THR A 49 25.58 31.46 -15.51
C THR A 49 24.73 30.32 -14.94
N ALA A 50 24.60 30.22 -13.60
CA ALA A 50 23.72 29.26 -12.94
C ALA A 50 22.22 29.64 -13.04
N PHE A 51 21.90 30.92 -13.18
CA PHE A 51 20.53 31.40 -13.43
C PHE A 51 20.11 31.16 -14.89
N ALA A 52 20.99 31.40 -15.86
CA ALA A 52 20.71 31.19 -17.28
C ALA A 52 20.46 29.71 -17.65
N LEU A 53 21.05 28.75 -16.92
CA LEU A 53 20.83 27.31 -17.14
C LEU A 53 19.53 26.77 -16.51
N LYS A 54 18.85 27.53 -15.65
CA LYS A 54 17.57 27.15 -15.02
C LYS A 54 16.35 27.92 -15.54
N ALA A 55 16.54 28.96 -16.34
CA ALA A 55 15.44 29.71 -16.92
C ALA A 55 15.00 29.08 -18.26
N LYS A 56 13.89 28.33 -18.25
CA LYS A 56 13.12 28.03 -19.47
C LYS A 56 12.47 29.33 -19.95
N VAL A 57 13.21 30.14 -20.71
CA VAL A 57 12.67 31.33 -21.38
C VAL A 57 11.84 30.85 -22.57
N ILE A 58 10.52 30.84 -22.39
CA ILE A 58 9.55 30.69 -23.47
C ILE A 58 9.50 32.02 -24.21
N TYR A 59 9.99 32.05 -25.46
CA TYR A 59 9.71 33.17 -26.36
C TYR A 59 8.23 33.12 -26.76
N PRO A 60 7.45 34.20 -26.57
CA PRO A 60 6.15 34.31 -27.20
C PRO A 60 6.40 34.65 -28.68
N ILE A 61 6.26 33.66 -29.56
CA ILE A 61 6.22 33.95 -31.00
C ILE A 61 4.89 34.63 -31.29
N ASN A 62 4.96 35.95 -31.28
CA ASN A 62 3.96 36.83 -31.86
C ASN A 62 3.86 36.55 -33.36
N GLN A 63 2.61 36.46 -33.80
CA GLN A 63 2.16 36.43 -35.18
C GLN A 63 2.87 37.48 -36.05
N LYS A 64 3.50 37.02 -37.15
CA LYS A 64 3.43 37.59 -38.51
C LYS A 64 4.39 36.82 -39.41
N PHE A 65 3.97 36.57 -40.64
CA PHE A 65 4.65 35.86 -41.74
C PHE A 65 4.40 34.34 -41.84
N ARG A 66 3.21 33.98 -42.35
CA ARG A 66 3.08 32.88 -43.32
C ARG A 66 3.57 33.36 -44.69
N PRO A 67 4.11 32.45 -45.53
CA PRO A 67 3.80 32.47 -46.95
C PRO A 67 2.80 31.36 -47.29
N LEU A 68 1.81 31.77 -48.06
CA LEU A 68 0.67 31.04 -48.57
C LEU A 68 1.08 29.89 -49.51
N ALA A 69 0.39 28.76 -49.41
CA ALA A 69 -0.11 28.04 -50.57
C ALA A 69 -1.33 27.20 -50.15
N ASP A 70 -2.48 27.57 -50.74
CA ASP A 70 -3.68 26.75 -51.02
C ASP A 70 -4.45 26.17 -49.81
N GLY A 71 -5.72 26.50 -49.52
CA GLY A 71 -6.74 27.17 -50.30
C GLY A 71 -8.09 26.46 -50.10
N SER A 72 -8.91 26.94 -49.15
CA SER A 72 -10.38 27.01 -49.25
C SER A 72 -11.02 27.45 -47.93
N SER A 73 -11.27 28.76 -47.89
CA SER A 73 -12.43 29.52 -47.37
C SER A 73 -13.66 28.67 -46.97
N ASN A 74 -14.49 28.98 -45.96
CA ASN A 74 -14.77 30.25 -45.28
C ASN A 74 -15.53 30.00 -43.94
N PRO A 75 -15.59 31.02 -43.05
CA PRO A 75 -16.13 30.93 -41.69
C PRO A 75 -17.54 31.56 -41.55
N SER A 76 -18.23 31.31 -40.43
CA SER A 76 -18.97 32.35 -39.71
C SER A 76 -19.41 31.92 -38.29
N LEU A 77 -19.08 32.79 -37.34
CA LEU A 77 -19.62 32.87 -35.98
C LEU A 77 -21.00 33.52 -36.01
N HIS A 78 -21.90 33.05 -35.16
CA HIS A 78 -22.84 33.93 -34.45
C HIS A 78 -23.12 33.36 -33.05
N GLU A 79 -22.83 34.17 -32.04
CA GLU A 79 -23.23 33.97 -30.65
C GLU A 79 -24.70 34.36 -30.40
N ASN A 80 -25.23 33.75 -29.33
CA ASN A 80 -26.41 34.08 -28.49
C ASN A 80 -27.72 33.33 -28.82
N PRO A 81 -28.64 33.22 -27.84
CA PRO A 81 -28.53 32.58 -26.53
C PRO A 81 -29.74 31.62 -26.29
N LYS A 82 -29.73 30.87 -25.18
CA LYS A 82 -30.88 30.20 -24.51
C LYS A 82 -32.16 29.98 -25.34
N GLN A 83 -32.45 28.73 -25.68
CA GLN A 83 -33.81 28.29 -25.97
C GLN A 83 -34.12 26.98 -25.25
N ALA A 84 -35.19 27.02 -24.45
CA ALA A 84 -35.74 25.89 -23.73
C ALA A 84 -36.28 24.84 -24.72
N VAL A 85 -36.06 23.55 -24.43
CA VAL A 85 -36.73 22.45 -25.11
C VAL A 85 -37.90 22.01 -24.24
N LEU A 86 -39.11 22.19 -24.76
CA LEU A 86 -40.38 21.70 -24.21
C LEU A 86 -40.53 20.18 -24.48
N PRO A 87 -41.36 19.48 -23.68
CA PRO A 87 -41.50 18.03 -23.73
C PRO A 87 -42.40 17.58 -24.89
N ASN A 88 -42.17 16.35 -25.35
CA ASN A 88 -42.84 15.59 -26.42
C ASN A 88 -42.17 15.68 -27.79
N GLN A 89 -41.20 14.79 -28.02
CA GLN A 89 -41.06 14.11 -29.30
C GLN A 89 -40.54 12.68 -29.07
N VAL A 90 -41.33 11.73 -29.57
CA VAL A 90 -41.14 10.28 -29.51
C VAL A 90 -40.04 9.91 -30.48
N VAL A 91 -39.00 9.22 -30.02
CA VAL A 91 -38.03 8.54 -30.88
C VAL A 91 -38.02 7.08 -30.46
N GLU A 92 -38.52 6.24 -31.36
CA GLU A 92 -38.61 4.79 -31.23
C GLU A 92 -37.20 4.17 -31.14
N THR A 93 -36.93 3.50 -30.03
CA THR A 93 -35.78 2.60 -29.87
C THR A 93 -36.12 1.25 -30.50
N SER A 94 -35.61 1.00 -31.70
CA SER A 94 -35.58 -0.35 -32.27
C SER A 94 -34.29 -1.04 -31.86
N ILE A 95 -34.39 -1.99 -30.95
CA ILE A 95 -33.34 -2.96 -30.60
C ILE A 95 -33.60 -4.20 -31.46
N SER A 96 -32.67 -4.54 -32.35
CA SER A 96 -32.64 -5.88 -32.95
C SER A 96 -31.20 -6.39 -33.01
N GLY A 97 -30.92 -7.43 -32.23
CA GLY A 97 -29.74 -8.26 -32.41
C GLY A 97 -29.87 -9.13 -33.65
N SER A 98 -28.74 -9.45 -34.27
CA SER A 98 -28.62 -10.63 -35.14
C SER A 98 -27.15 -11.03 -35.27
N LEU A 99 -26.85 -12.24 -34.81
CA LEU A 99 -25.65 -12.99 -35.15
C LEU A 99 -25.83 -13.59 -36.55
N GLY A 100 -24.78 -13.50 -37.38
CA GLY A 100 -24.54 -14.44 -38.47
C GLY A 100 -24.41 -13.81 -39.86
N SER A 101 -23.17 -13.73 -40.35
CA SER A 101 -22.81 -14.18 -41.71
C SER A 101 -21.29 -14.18 -41.89
N LEU A 102 -20.73 -15.38 -41.99
CA LEU A 102 -19.43 -15.66 -42.60
C LEU A 102 -19.64 -15.79 -44.12
N SER A 103 -18.80 -15.13 -44.92
CA SER A 103 -18.44 -15.61 -46.26
C SER A 103 -17.07 -15.07 -46.67
N GLN A 104 -16.23 -16.01 -47.11
CA GLN A 104 -14.95 -15.88 -47.83
C GLN A 104 -15.01 -14.83 -48.96
N GLY A 105 -13.95 -14.18 -49.43
CA GLY A 105 -12.51 -14.27 -49.25
C GLY A 105 -11.87 -13.64 -50.50
N ASP A 106 -10.85 -12.80 -50.37
CA ASP A 106 -9.70 -12.73 -51.29
C ASP A 106 -8.69 -11.63 -50.87
N LYS A 107 -7.49 -12.13 -50.54
CA LYS A 107 -6.12 -11.67 -50.87
C LYS A 107 -5.69 -10.20 -50.67
N GLU A 108 -4.76 -10.07 -49.72
CA GLU A 108 -3.45 -9.39 -49.80
C GLU A 108 -3.39 -7.99 -50.46
N ASP A 109 -3.22 -6.94 -49.65
CA ASP A 109 -1.89 -6.30 -49.51
C ASP A 109 -1.86 -5.18 -48.45
N CYS A 110 -0.64 -4.97 -47.97
CA CYS A 110 -0.15 -4.19 -46.84
C CYS A 110 -0.67 -2.74 -46.65
N SER A 111 -0.74 -2.36 -45.36
CA SER A 111 -0.51 -1.00 -44.83
C SER A 111 -1.49 0.12 -45.22
N SER A 112 -2.34 0.52 -44.28
CA SER A 112 -2.39 1.92 -43.78
C SER A 112 -3.42 2.10 -42.67
N SER A 113 -2.98 2.76 -41.61
CA SER A 113 -3.79 3.44 -40.62
C SER A 113 -4.78 4.40 -41.26
N THR A 114 -6.08 4.23 -41.01
CA THR A 114 -7.05 5.34 -41.05
C THR A 114 -8.15 5.13 -40.01
N THR A 115 -8.05 5.93 -38.97
CA THR A 115 -9.12 6.58 -38.21
C THR A 115 -10.50 6.52 -38.86
N ILE A 116 -11.41 5.74 -38.28
CA ILE A 116 -12.85 5.95 -38.40
C ILE A 116 -13.33 6.52 -37.07
N HIS A 117 -13.33 7.85 -36.99
CA HIS A 117 -14.23 8.57 -36.09
C HIS A 117 -15.59 8.66 -36.78
N SER A 118 -16.64 8.17 -36.11
CA SER A 118 -18.02 8.70 -36.05
C SER A 118 -19.10 7.63 -36.21
N THR A 119 -19.45 6.98 -35.10
CA THR A 119 -20.84 6.72 -34.73
C THR A 119 -20.96 6.99 -33.22
N THR A 120 -21.82 7.95 -32.89
CA THR A 120 -22.46 8.20 -31.57
C THR A 120 -21.56 8.23 -30.31
N SER A 121 -21.39 9.44 -29.74
CA SER A 121 -20.66 9.66 -28.49
C SER A 121 -21.28 8.98 -27.25
N ASP A 122 -22.55 8.59 -27.29
CA ASP A 122 -23.22 7.90 -26.17
C ASP A 122 -22.85 6.41 -26.05
N ASP A 123 -22.59 5.70 -27.15
CA ASP A 123 -22.24 4.26 -27.11
C ASP A 123 -20.88 4.01 -26.46
N ARG A 124 -19.93 4.94 -26.59
CA ARG A 124 -18.62 4.85 -25.90
C ARG A 124 -18.71 5.13 -24.40
N PHE A 125 -19.71 5.90 -23.96
CA PHE A 125 -19.98 6.12 -22.53
C PHE A 125 -20.66 4.89 -21.90
N GLN A 126 -21.64 4.28 -22.59
CA GLN A 126 -22.26 3.03 -22.13
C GLN A 126 -21.27 1.85 -22.13
N ALA A 127 -20.31 1.83 -23.06
CA ALA A 127 -19.24 0.83 -23.07
C ALA A 127 -18.22 0.99 -21.93
N ARG A 128 -18.29 2.01 -21.07
CA ARG A 128 -17.33 2.25 -19.96
C ARG A 128 -17.98 2.51 -18.60
N ALA A 129 -19.26 2.83 -18.56
CA ALA A 129 -19.98 3.07 -17.32
C ALA A 129 -20.71 1.81 -16.83
N PHE A 130 -20.77 1.61 -15.52
CA PHE A 130 -21.48 0.52 -14.86
C PHE A 130 -22.37 1.05 -13.73
N LEU A 131 -23.32 0.24 -13.27
CA LEU A 131 -24.29 0.66 -12.26
C LEU A 131 -23.59 1.02 -10.94
N LYS A 132 -23.94 2.17 -10.38
CA LYS A 132 -23.48 2.56 -9.05
C LYS A 132 -24.40 1.95 -8.01
N VAL A 133 -23.89 0.96 -7.28
CA VAL A 133 -24.59 0.28 -6.19
C VAL A 133 -24.12 0.78 -4.82
N THR A 134 -25.01 0.80 -3.84
CA THR A 134 -24.68 1.22 -2.47
C THR A 134 -24.52 0.06 -1.50
N SER A 135 -25.07 -1.10 -1.85
CA SER A 135 -25.08 -2.32 -1.05
C SER A 135 -25.15 -3.58 -1.95
N PHE A 136 -24.75 -4.73 -1.41
CA PHE A 136 -24.78 -6.00 -2.14
C PHE A 136 -26.17 -6.44 -2.62
N PRO A 137 -27.27 -6.31 -1.83
CA PRO A 137 -28.60 -6.75 -2.28
C PRO A 137 -29.07 -6.09 -3.59
N GLU A 138 -28.65 -4.85 -3.87
CA GLU A 138 -28.95 -4.16 -5.14
C GLU A 138 -28.37 -4.91 -6.36
N VAL A 139 -27.18 -5.50 -6.19
CA VAL A 139 -26.45 -6.22 -7.24
C VAL A 139 -27.22 -7.44 -7.73
N LEU A 140 -28.00 -8.09 -6.86
CA LEU A 140 -28.83 -9.25 -7.21
C LEU A 140 -29.86 -8.93 -8.31
N THR A 141 -30.29 -7.67 -8.40
CA THR A 141 -31.28 -7.20 -9.38
C THR A 141 -30.67 -6.69 -10.68
N CYS A 142 -29.34 -6.65 -10.79
CA CYS A 142 -28.65 -6.21 -11.99
C CYS A 142 -28.81 -7.23 -13.13
N GLU A 143 -29.00 -6.73 -14.35
CA GLU A 143 -28.93 -7.50 -15.59
C GLU A 143 -27.63 -7.23 -16.38
N SER A 144 -26.75 -6.40 -15.83
CA SER A 144 -25.54 -5.94 -16.52
C SER A 144 -24.44 -6.99 -16.53
N PHE A 145 -23.66 -7.03 -17.60
CA PHE A 145 -22.39 -7.77 -17.68
C PHE A 145 -21.34 -7.27 -16.66
N ASP A 146 -21.52 -6.07 -16.11
CA ASP A 146 -20.58 -5.40 -15.21
C ASP A 146 -20.83 -5.68 -13.71
N VAL A 147 -21.47 -6.80 -13.35
CA VAL A 147 -21.68 -7.16 -11.93
C VAL A 147 -20.36 -7.24 -11.17
N LYS A 148 -19.30 -7.80 -11.77
CA LYS A 148 -17.96 -7.83 -11.15
C LYS A 148 -17.43 -6.42 -10.82
N LEU A 149 -17.72 -5.42 -11.67
CA LEU A 149 -17.35 -4.03 -11.39
C LEU A 149 -18.15 -3.47 -10.20
N CYS A 150 -19.43 -3.78 -10.12
CA CYS A 150 -20.29 -3.40 -9.01
C CYS A 150 -19.76 -3.98 -7.68
N LEU A 151 -19.45 -5.27 -7.65
CA LEU A 151 -18.91 -5.95 -6.46
C LEU A 151 -17.57 -5.35 -6.01
N CYS A 152 -16.62 -5.16 -6.93
CA CYS A 152 -15.34 -4.50 -6.58
C CYS A 152 -15.53 -3.06 -6.09
N SER A 153 -16.52 -2.32 -6.61
CA SER A 153 -16.82 -0.97 -6.13
C SER A 153 -17.35 -0.94 -4.69
N LEU A 154 -18.10 -1.97 -4.27
CA LEU A 154 -18.53 -2.14 -2.88
C LEU A 154 -17.34 -2.44 -1.96
N ILE A 155 -16.44 -3.33 -2.39
CA ILE A 155 -15.22 -3.65 -1.64
C ILE A 155 -14.34 -2.42 -1.43
N LEU A 156 -14.15 -1.58 -2.45
CA LEU A 156 -13.41 -0.34 -2.30
C LEU A 156 -14.05 0.63 -1.31
N LYS A 157 -15.39 0.70 -1.30
CA LYS A 157 -16.14 1.47 -0.30
C LYS A 157 -15.94 0.89 1.11
N ASP A 158 -15.95 -0.43 1.27
CA ASP A 158 -15.72 -1.10 2.56
C ASP A 158 -14.30 -0.87 3.08
N LEU A 159 -13.29 -0.92 2.20
CA LEU A 159 -11.90 -0.58 2.56
C LEU A 159 -11.77 0.90 3.01
N MET A 160 -12.48 1.82 2.36
CA MET A 160 -12.51 3.23 2.77
C MET A 160 -13.21 3.44 4.12
N LEU A 161 -14.25 2.67 4.42
CA LEU A 161 -14.94 2.68 5.72
C LEU A 161 -14.02 2.14 6.82
N LEU A 162 -13.37 1.00 6.58
CA LEU A 162 -12.38 0.40 7.46
C LEU A 162 -11.28 1.40 7.84
N ASP A 163 -10.67 2.06 6.85
CA ASP A 163 -9.64 3.08 7.09
C ASP A 163 -10.16 4.24 7.95
N THR A 164 -11.41 4.66 7.72
CA THR A 164 -12.05 5.74 8.46
C THR A 164 -12.29 5.36 9.92
N GLU A 165 -12.73 4.14 10.18
CA GLU A 165 -12.95 3.60 11.53
C GLU A 165 -11.63 3.46 12.29
N LEU A 166 -10.59 2.87 11.68
CA LEU A 166 -9.27 2.72 12.29
C LEU A 166 -8.61 4.08 12.59
N ARG A 167 -8.82 5.11 11.76
CA ARG A 167 -8.36 6.47 12.07
C ARG A 167 -9.09 7.09 13.25
N LYS A 168 -10.42 6.93 13.33
CA LYS A 168 -11.19 7.40 14.49
C LYS A 168 -10.77 6.70 15.77
N GLU A 169 -10.55 5.39 15.69
CA GLU A 169 -10.01 4.58 16.79
C GLU A 169 -8.64 5.09 17.24
N LYS A 170 -7.71 5.30 16.30
CA LYS A 170 -6.38 5.87 16.59
C LYS A 170 -6.47 7.20 17.34
N HIS A 171 -7.34 8.11 16.91
CA HIS A 171 -7.54 9.41 17.56
C HIS A 171 -8.08 9.22 18.99
N LEU A 172 -9.08 8.37 19.16
CA LEU A 172 -9.65 8.09 20.48
C LEU A 172 -8.60 7.45 21.41
N MET A 173 -7.86 6.46 20.94
CA MET A 173 -6.80 5.80 21.70
C MET A 173 -5.71 6.77 22.11
N PHE A 174 -5.28 7.67 21.23
CA PHE A 174 -4.32 8.71 21.59
C PHE A 174 -4.84 9.59 22.75
N ILE A 175 -6.07 10.08 22.65
CA ILE A 175 -6.68 10.91 23.69
C ILE A 175 -6.81 10.14 25.02
N GLN A 176 -7.26 8.88 24.98
CA GLN A 176 -7.45 8.09 26.20
C GLN A 176 -6.12 7.71 26.86
N VAL A 177 -5.12 7.30 26.08
CA VAL A 177 -3.77 7.03 26.60
C VAL A 177 -3.18 8.31 27.22
N LEU A 178 -3.34 9.45 26.57
CA LEU A 178 -2.89 10.75 27.09
C LEU A 178 -3.62 11.11 28.41
N LYS A 179 -4.93 10.87 28.49
CA LYS A 179 -5.75 11.07 29.70
C LYS A 179 -5.27 10.20 30.86
N ILE A 180 -5.04 8.91 30.63
CA ILE A 180 -4.59 7.98 31.68
C ILE A 180 -3.23 8.44 32.24
N TYR A 181 -2.28 8.77 31.36
CA TYR A 181 -0.98 9.28 31.79
C TYR A 181 -1.13 10.58 32.61
N PHE A 182 -1.92 11.54 32.16
CA PHE A 182 -2.10 12.78 32.92
C PHE A 182 -2.78 12.58 34.28
N THR A 183 -3.73 11.64 34.40
CA THR A 183 -4.34 11.28 35.68
C THR A 183 -3.33 10.65 36.65
N ASP A 184 -2.44 9.79 36.16
CA ASP A 184 -1.35 9.19 36.94
C ASP A 184 -0.34 10.23 37.47
N PHE A 185 -0.15 11.34 36.75
CA PHE A 185 0.70 12.45 37.21
C PHE A 185 -0.04 13.40 38.17
N TYR A 186 -1.34 13.58 37.98
CA TYR A 186 -2.19 14.34 38.88
C TYR A 186 -2.28 13.67 40.26
N SER A 187 -2.49 12.34 40.31
CA SER A 187 -2.57 11.59 41.57
C SER A 187 -1.28 11.66 42.40
N LYS A 188 -0.13 11.89 41.74
CA LYS A 188 1.18 12.14 42.35
C LYS A 188 1.39 13.61 42.82
N LYS A 189 0.40 14.50 42.64
CA LYS A 189 0.40 15.95 42.99
C LYS A 189 1.47 16.79 42.28
N GLU A 190 1.91 16.39 41.10
CA GLU A 190 3.11 16.98 40.48
C GLU A 190 2.81 18.19 39.58
N ILE A 191 1.57 18.36 39.12
CA ILE A 191 1.15 19.40 38.16
C ILE A 191 -0.30 19.85 38.49
N ALA A 192 -0.66 21.09 38.11
CA ALA A 192 -1.99 21.68 38.35
C ALA A 192 -3.07 21.12 37.41
N ASP A 193 -4.26 20.80 37.97
CA ASP A 193 -5.41 20.19 37.29
C ASP A 193 -5.90 21.01 36.07
N ASP A 194 -6.01 22.33 36.21
CA ASP A 194 -6.50 23.23 35.15
C ASP A 194 -5.61 23.22 33.90
N PHE A 195 -4.31 22.98 34.06
CA PHE A 195 -3.36 22.94 32.96
C PHE A 195 -3.53 21.68 32.10
N PHE A 196 -3.76 20.53 32.73
CA PHE A 196 -3.99 19.27 32.01
C PHE A 196 -5.32 19.26 31.28
N LYS A 197 -6.39 19.72 31.95
CA LYS A 197 -7.71 19.87 31.34
C LYS A 197 -7.64 20.78 30.11
N LYS A 198 -6.84 21.84 30.17
CA LYS A 198 -6.59 22.73 29.03
C LYS A 198 -5.86 22.02 27.89
N ILE A 199 -4.79 21.27 28.14
CA ILE A 199 -4.07 20.52 27.08
C ILE A 199 -4.98 19.47 26.43
N LEU A 200 -5.70 18.68 27.23
CA LEU A 200 -6.61 17.67 26.73
C LEU A 200 -7.71 18.26 25.85
N LEU A 201 -8.34 19.34 26.31
CA LEU A 201 -9.38 20.04 25.54
C LEU A 201 -8.84 20.61 24.21
N ILE A 202 -7.61 21.14 24.21
CA ILE A 202 -6.96 21.61 22.98
C ILE A 202 -6.75 20.42 22.02
N GLN A 203 -6.25 19.29 22.51
CA GLN A 203 -6.03 18.11 21.67
C GLN A 203 -7.34 17.55 21.10
N GLU A 204 -8.38 17.42 21.91
CA GLU A 204 -9.70 16.97 21.45
C GLU A 204 -10.25 17.86 20.33
N ASN A 205 -10.23 19.18 20.53
CA ASN A 205 -10.70 20.14 19.52
C ASN A 205 -9.85 20.12 18.24
N ASP A 206 -8.52 20.05 18.36
CA ASP A 206 -7.62 20.06 17.21
C ASP A 206 -7.76 18.77 16.37
N PHE A 207 -7.93 17.60 17.00
CA PHE A 207 -8.18 16.35 16.28
C PHE A 207 -9.57 16.32 15.64
N GLU A 208 -10.59 16.90 16.28
CA GLU A 208 -11.92 17.05 15.69
C GLU A 208 -11.86 17.96 14.44
N GLU A 209 -11.11 19.05 14.52
CA GLU A 209 -10.87 19.95 13.38
C GLU A 209 -10.11 19.26 12.25
N LEU A 210 -9.07 18.47 12.55
CA LEU A 210 -8.37 17.65 11.55
C LEU A 210 -9.30 16.66 10.84
N GLN A 211 -10.24 16.03 11.58
CA GLN A 211 -11.25 15.16 10.98
C GLN A 211 -12.24 15.93 10.10
N LYS A 212 -12.70 17.11 10.53
CA LYS A 212 -13.59 17.99 9.74
C LYS A 212 -12.92 18.45 8.45
N GLN A 213 -11.65 18.85 8.52
CA GLN A 213 -10.87 19.24 7.35
C GLN A 213 -10.73 18.08 6.36
N LEU A 214 -10.38 16.88 6.83
CA LEU A 214 -10.33 15.70 5.97
C LEU A 214 -11.70 15.41 5.33
N ALA A 215 -12.78 15.36 6.13
CA ALA A 215 -14.12 15.10 5.63
C ALA A 215 -14.55 16.11 4.56
N SER A 216 -14.22 17.40 4.74
CA SER A 216 -14.51 18.45 3.74
C SER A 216 -13.74 18.24 2.43
N ARG A 217 -12.47 17.82 2.49
CA ARG A 217 -11.66 17.51 1.30
C ARG A 217 -12.23 16.31 0.54
N LEU A 218 -12.57 15.25 1.26
CA LEU A 218 -13.19 14.05 0.69
C LEU A 218 -14.55 14.36 0.06
N GLN A 219 -15.38 15.20 0.69
CA GLN A 219 -16.63 15.66 0.09
C GLN A 219 -16.40 16.49 -1.18
N ASN A 220 -15.41 17.38 -1.20
CA ASN A 220 -15.09 18.16 -2.41
C ASN A 220 -14.65 17.27 -3.59
N THR A 221 -13.94 16.17 -3.31
CA THR A 221 -13.60 15.12 -4.29
C THR A 221 -14.84 14.35 -4.77
N GLU A 222 -15.83 14.13 -3.92
CA GLU A 222 -17.10 13.52 -4.35
C GLU A 222 -17.94 14.47 -5.22
N MET A 223 -17.89 15.78 -4.95
CA MET A 223 -18.62 16.83 -5.68
C MET A 223 -17.99 17.20 -7.04
N SER A 224 -16.75 16.77 -7.32
CA SER A 224 -16.08 17.00 -8.61
C SER A 224 -16.47 15.97 -9.69
N GLY A 225 -17.17 14.90 -9.31
CA GLY A 225 -17.77 13.92 -10.22
C GLY A 225 -19.16 14.33 -10.71
N SER A 226 -19.57 13.83 -11.89
CA SER A 226 -20.91 14.06 -12.46
C SER A 226 -22.01 13.73 -11.42
N HIS A 227 -22.65 14.76 -10.89
CA HIS A 227 -23.72 14.63 -9.91
C HIS A 227 -24.90 13.85 -10.47
N ASN A 228 -25.35 12.85 -9.72
CA ASN A 228 -26.64 12.14 -9.88
C ASN A 228 -26.74 11.20 -11.09
N SER A 229 -25.62 10.72 -11.63
CA SER A 229 -25.65 9.58 -12.54
C SER A 229 -25.89 8.29 -11.75
N GLU A 230 -26.88 7.50 -12.17
CA GLU A 230 -27.10 6.11 -11.73
C GLU A 230 -25.89 5.20 -12.08
N TYR A 231 -25.03 5.67 -12.99
CA TYR A 231 -23.85 4.97 -13.47
C TYR A 231 -22.56 5.68 -13.07
N GLN A 232 -21.48 4.90 -12.90
CA GLN A 232 -20.12 5.37 -12.61
C GLN A 232 -19.11 4.72 -13.57
N THR A 233 -17.96 5.37 -13.79
CA THR A 233 -16.90 4.84 -14.66
C THR A 233 -15.73 4.29 -13.82
N LEU A 234 -14.97 3.36 -14.41
CA LEU A 234 -13.77 2.81 -13.77
C LEU A 234 -12.70 3.90 -13.58
N GLU A 235 -12.52 4.76 -14.58
CA GLU A 235 -11.54 5.85 -14.51
C GLU A 235 -11.87 6.87 -13.39
N ASP A 236 -13.16 7.12 -13.13
CA ASP A 236 -13.57 7.99 -12.02
C ASP A 236 -13.27 7.37 -10.66
N LEU A 237 -13.43 6.05 -10.56
CA LEU A 237 -13.22 5.32 -9.32
C LEU A 237 -11.72 5.12 -9.02
N GLU A 238 -10.89 4.88 -10.03
CA GLU A 238 -9.43 4.93 -9.91
C GLU A 238 -8.92 6.31 -9.47
N ARG A 239 -9.49 7.38 -10.05
CA ARG A 239 -9.14 8.75 -9.67
C ARG A 239 -9.52 9.04 -8.22
N LYS A 240 -10.73 8.69 -7.81
CA LYS A 240 -11.20 8.87 -6.42
C LYS A 240 -10.34 8.13 -5.42
N GLU A 241 -9.95 6.90 -5.73
CA GLU A 241 -9.10 6.12 -4.85
C GLU A 241 -7.68 6.71 -4.74
N ARG A 242 -7.12 7.22 -5.86
CA ARG A 242 -5.84 7.95 -5.85
C ARG A 242 -5.92 9.23 -5.03
N GLU A 243 -6.91 10.09 -5.29
CA GLU A 243 -7.12 11.35 -4.55
C GLU A 243 -7.36 11.09 -3.06
N TYR A 244 -8.11 10.03 -2.73
CA TYR A 244 -8.25 9.56 -1.35
C TYR A 244 -6.88 9.23 -0.75
N SER A 245 -6.04 8.46 -1.46
CA SER A 245 -4.69 8.10 -0.98
C SER A 245 -3.85 9.32 -0.64
N GLU A 246 -3.82 10.30 -1.53
CA GLU A 246 -3.09 11.57 -1.35
C GLU A 246 -3.58 12.32 -0.11
N HIS A 247 -4.90 12.48 0.04
CA HIS A 247 -5.49 13.15 1.20
C HIS A 247 -5.24 12.42 2.52
N ILE A 248 -5.17 11.09 2.52
CA ILE A 248 -4.85 10.31 3.73
C ILE A 248 -3.37 10.45 4.12
N ILE A 249 -2.45 10.49 3.16
CA ILE A 249 -1.03 10.73 3.44
C ILE A 249 -0.83 12.11 4.08
N ASP A 250 -1.47 13.16 3.54
CA ASP A 250 -1.46 14.50 4.13
C ASP A 250 -2.05 14.53 5.55
N ASN A 251 -3.17 13.82 5.76
CA ASN A 251 -3.82 13.75 7.06
C ASN A 251 -2.95 13.03 8.09
N MET A 252 -2.24 11.97 7.69
CA MET A 252 -1.29 11.25 8.53
C MET A 252 -0.14 12.17 8.97
N GLU A 253 0.42 12.98 8.06
CA GLU A 253 1.44 13.97 8.41
C GLU A 253 0.90 15.04 9.37
N ALA A 254 -0.33 15.52 9.15
CA ALA A 254 -0.99 16.48 10.03
C ALA A 254 -1.23 15.91 11.43
N PHE A 255 -1.62 14.64 11.54
CA PHE A 255 -1.74 13.93 12.81
C PHE A 255 -0.39 13.89 13.55
N TRP A 256 0.71 13.52 12.89
CA TRP A 256 2.03 13.50 13.51
C TRP A 256 2.45 14.88 14.04
N LYS A 257 2.29 15.93 13.22
CA LYS A 257 2.54 17.33 13.62
C LYS A 257 1.71 17.73 14.83
N GLN A 258 0.47 17.26 14.94
CA GLN A 258 -0.38 17.54 16.08
C GLN A 258 0.10 16.84 17.35
N THR A 259 0.52 15.57 17.25
CA THR A 259 1.10 14.86 18.40
C THR A 259 2.39 15.51 18.91
N ASP A 260 3.24 16.03 18.01
CA ASP A 260 4.46 16.74 18.38
C ASP A 260 4.17 18.15 18.97
N LYS A 261 3.13 18.85 18.50
CA LYS A 261 2.66 20.08 19.14
C LYS A 261 2.17 19.85 20.57
N ALA A 262 1.44 18.75 20.79
CA ALA A 262 1.00 18.36 22.13
C ALA A 262 2.19 18.14 23.08
N GLN A 263 3.19 17.41 22.57
CA GLN A 263 4.46 17.19 23.26
C GLN A 263 5.17 18.51 23.60
N GLN A 264 5.27 19.43 22.64
CA GLN A 264 5.91 20.73 22.83
C GLN A 264 5.15 21.60 23.85
N ALA A 265 3.82 21.65 23.77
CA ALA A 265 2.99 22.39 24.71
C ALA A 265 3.15 21.87 26.15
N PHE A 266 3.30 20.55 26.31
CA PHE A 266 3.59 19.93 27.59
C PHE A 266 4.99 20.32 28.10
N LEU A 267 6.00 20.33 27.24
CA LEU A 267 7.37 20.72 27.61
C LEU A 267 7.50 22.20 27.99
N ASP A 268 6.83 23.10 27.27
CA ASP A 268 6.98 24.56 27.44
C ASP A 268 6.20 25.10 28.65
N GLN A 269 5.06 24.50 28.99
CA GLN A 269 4.14 25.04 30.00
C GLN A 269 4.07 24.20 31.29
N SER A 270 4.66 22.99 31.32
CA SER A 270 4.69 22.20 32.54
C SER A 270 5.69 22.77 33.55
N LYS A 271 5.30 22.80 34.83
CA LYS A 271 6.24 23.04 35.96
C LYS A 271 7.17 21.84 36.21
N CYS A 272 7.14 20.84 35.33
CA CYS A 272 7.84 19.58 35.47
C CYS A 272 9.30 19.72 35.03
N SER A 273 10.21 18.95 35.64
CA SER A 273 11.59 18.88 35.16
C SER A 273 11.63 18.32 33.73
N SER A 274 12.47 18.89 32.86
CA SER A 274 12.62 18.46 31.46
C SER A 274 12.87 16.94 31.33
N ALA A 275 13.68 16.34 32.19
CA ALA A 275 13.96 14.89 32.16
C ALA A 275 12.70 14.04 32.35
N LYS A 276 11.82 14.46 33.26
CA LYS A 276 10.58 13.76 33.55
C LYS A 276 9.54 13.94 32.44
N ALA A 277 9.50 15.12 31.83
CA ALA A 277 8.64 15.34 30.67
C ALA A 277 9.10 14.52 29.45
N THR A 278 10.41 14.41 29.21
CA THR A 278 10.96 13.53 28.17
C THR A 278 10.59 12.06 28.41
N LYS A 279 10.67 11.58 29.66
CA LYS A 279 10.26 10.21 30.00
C LYS A 279 8.79 9.94 29.69
N ILE A 280 7.90 10.87 30.04
CA ILE A 280 6.46 10.77 29.73
C ILE A 280 6.22 10.61 28.22
N MET A 281 6.96 11.37 27.42
CA MET A 281 6.82 11.31 25.97
C MET A 281 7.35 10.01 25.37
N MET A 282 8.41 9.44 25.94
CA MET A 282 8.90 8.10 25.57
C MET A 282 7.86 7.04 25.90
N ASP A 283 7.32 7.04 27.12
CA ASP A 283 6.30 6.09 27.57
C ASP A 283 5.01 6.20 26.73
N LEU A 284 4.59 7.43 26.36
CA LEU A 284 3.47 7.66 25.43
C LEU A 284 3.76 7.11 24.03
N THR A 285 4.97 7.36 23.51
CA THR A 285 5.38 6.87 22.17
C THR A 285 5.36 5.34 22.13
N GLU A 286 5.84 4.68 23.19
CA GLU A 286 5.82 3.22 23.31
C GLU A 286 4.39 2.66 23.29
N LYS A 287 3.45 3.28 24.03
CA LYS A 287 2.05 2.85 24.00
C LYS A 287 1.40 3.10 22.65
N MET A 288 1.74 4.19 21.96
CA MET A 288 1.24 4.44 20.61
C MET A 288 1.80 3.43 19.59
N ILE A 289 2.99 2.87 19.78
CA ILE A 289 3.48 1.75 18.97
C ILE A 289 2.61 0.51 19.16
N ALA A 290 2.24 0.20 20.41
CA ALA A 290 1.34 -0.91 20.71
C ALA A 290 -0.04 -0.70 20.07
N VAL A 291 -0.61 0.52 20.16
CA VAL A 291 -1.85 0.89 19.47
C VAL A 291 -1.74 0.66 17.97
N GLU A 292 -0.66 1.12 17.32
CA GLU A 292 -0.49 0.94 15.88
C GLU A 292 -0.34 -0.54 15.47
N SER A 293 0.24 -1.38 16.34
CA SER A 293 0.29 -2.84 16.12
C SER A 293 -1.12 -3.44 16.12
N LEU A 294 -1.92 -3.13 17.13
CA LEU A 294 -3.30 -3.62 17.25
C LEU A 294 -4.17 -3.15 16.07
N LEU A 295 -4.02 -1.90 15.65
CA LEU A 295 -4.72 -1.38 14.47
C LEU A 295 -4.27 -2.07 13.18
N SER A 296 -2.99 -2.45 13.06
CA SER A 296 -2.49 -3.18 11.90
C SER A 296 -3.03 -4.61 11.86
N GLU A 297 -3.03 -5.30 13.00
CA GLU A 297 -3.58 -6.66 13.15
C GLU A 297 -5.08 -6.68 12.81
N SER A 298 -5.85 -5.74 13.37
CA SER A 298 -7.28 -5.57 13.05
C SER A 298 -7.52 -5.26 11.57
N GLN A 299 -6.70 -4.39 10.97
CA GLN A 299 -6.80 -4.06 9.55
C GLN A 299 -6.53 -5.27 8.65
N ASP A 300 -5.49 -6.04 8.97
CA ASP A 300 -5.09 -7.20 8.17
C ASP A 300 -6.18 -8.28 8.23
N LEU A 301 -6.74 -8.56 9.41
CA LEU A 301 -7.87 -9.47 9.57
C LEU A 301 -9.09 -8.99 8.76
N GLN A 302 -9.50 -7.74 8.92
CA GLN A 302 -10.69 -7.23 8.24
C GLN A 302 -10.50 -7.08 6.72
N ALA A 303 -9.30 -6.75 6.24
CA ALA A 303 -9.02 -6.75 4.82
C ALA A 303 -9.16 -8.16 4.21
N MET A 304 -8.82 -9.20 4.98
CA MET A 304 -9.05 -10.59 4.58
C MET A 304 -10.53 -10.93 4.55
N ASP A 305 -11.31 -10.52 5.57
CA ASP A 305 -12.75 -10.76 5.63
C ASP A 305 -13.50 -10.05 4.51
N ILE A 306 -13.13 -8.80 4.19
CA ILE A 306 -13.63 -8.04 3.04
C ILE A 306 -13.41 -8.82 1.75
N GLN A 307 -12.20 -9.36 1.54
CA GLN A 307 -11.92 -10.14 0.34
C GLN A 307 -12.71 -11.46 0.31
N GLU A 308 -12.81 -12.18 1.43
CA GLU A 308 -13.59 -13.41 1.50
C GLU A 308 -15.06 -13.15 1.16
N ARG A 309 -15.61 -12.03 1.65
CA ARG A 309 -16.95 -11.57 1.32
C ARG A 309 -17.13 -11.31 -0.17
N LEU A 310 -16.13 -10.75 -0.88
CA LEU A 310 -16.18 -10.60 -2.33
C LEU A 310 -16.40 -11.95 -3.04
N PHE A 311 -15.65 -12.98 -2.66
CA PHE A 311 -15.78 -14.31 -3.25
C PHE A 311 -17.16 -14.92 -2.95
N ASN A 312 -17.67 -14.75 -1.73
CA ASN A 312 -19.02 -15.19 -1.36
C ASN A 312 -20.09 -14.46 -2.17
N TRP A 313 -19.96 -13.15 -2.36
CA TRP A 313 -20.87 -12.37 -3.20
C TRP A 313 -20.85 -12.81 -4.66
N GLU A 314 -19.68 -13.10 -5.23
CA GLU A 314 -19.57 -13.63 -6.59
C GLU A 314 -20.29 -14.97 -6.74
N LEU A 315 -20.19 -15.85 -5.75
CA LEU A 315 -20.91 -17.12 -5.71
C LEU A 315 -22.44 -16.91 -5.65
N MET A 316 -22.91 -16.02 -4.77
CA MET A 316 -24.33 -15.70 -4.61
C MET A 316 -24.93 -15.08 -5.88
N VAL A 317 -24.23 -14.13 -6.50
CA VAL A 317 -24.64 -13.55 -7.78
C VAL A 317 -24.73 -14.63 -8.85
N LYS A 318 -23.70 -15.49 -8.99
CA LYS A 318 -23.71 -16.55 -10.00
C LYS A 318 -24.86 -17.55 -9.78
N MET A 319 -25.25 -17.79 -8.53
CA MET A 319 -26.43 -18.59 -8.19
C MET A 319 -27.73 -17.93 -8.68
N ILE A 320 -27.90 -16.63 -8.47
CA ILE A 320 -29.08 -15.91 -8.95
C ILE A 320 -29.09 -15.84 -10.49
N ASP A 321 -27.95 -15.61 -11.13
CA ASP A 321 -27.83 -15.59 -12.60
C ASP A 321 -28.13 -16.97 -13.21
N SER A 322 -27.74 -18.04 -12.52
CA SER A 322 -28.19 -19.41 -12.85
C SER A 322 -29.71 -19.50 -12.85
N LEU A 323 -30.39 -19.07 -11.78
CA LEU A 323 -31.85 -19.13 -11.69
C LEU A 323 -32.55 -18.26 -12.73
N LYS A 324 -32.00 -17.10 -13.08
CA LYS A 324 -32.51 -16.23 -14.16
C LYS A 324 -32.56 -16.96 -15.51
N SER A 325 -31.63 -17.88 -15.77
CA SER A 325 -31.55 -18.62 -17.04
C SER A 325 -32.58 -19.76 -17.20
N TYR A 326 -33.28 -20.16 -16.13
CA TYR A 326 -34.12 -21.37 -16.14
C TYR A 326 -35.35 -21.22 -17.05
N ILE A 327 -36.07 -20.09 -16.96
CA ILE A 327 -37.28 -19.86 -17.77
C ILE A 327 -36.94 -19.77 -19.27
N PRO A 328 -35.96 -18.95 -19.71
CA PRO A 328 -35.55 -18.91 -21.12
C PRO A 328 -35.12 -20.28 -21.70
N GLU A 329 -34.33 -21.06 -20.96
CA GLU A 329 -33.82 -22.35 -21.44
C GLU A 329 -34.90 -23.42 -21.49
N GLU A 330 -35.86 -23.43 -20.54
CA GLU A 330 -37.01 -24.32 -20.61
C GLU A 330 -37.95 -23.95 -21.77
N CYS A 331 -38.20 -22.66 -22.00
CA CYS A 331 -38.95 -22.17 -23.18
C CYS A 331 -38.35 -22.73 -24.48
N LYS A 332 -37.04 -22.56 -24.64
CA LYS A 332 -36.28 -23.06 -25.80
C LYS A 332 -36.38 -24.57 -25.95
N SER A 333 -36.23 -25.32 -24.85
CA SER A 333 -36.31 -26.79 -24.85
C SER A 333 -37.71 -27.29 -25.27
N LYS A 334 -38.77 -26.71 -24.70
CA LYS A 334 -40.16 -27.06 -25.03
C LYS A 334 -40.49 -26.77 -26.50
N LEU A 335 -40.11 -25.59 -27.00
CA LEU A 335 -40.34 -25.19 -28.39
C LEU A 335 -39.61 -26.10 -29.39
N ASN A 336 -38.35 -26.44 -29.13
CA ASN A 336 -37.57 -27.32 -30.00
C ASN A 336 -38.22 -28.70 -30.18
N ILE A 337 -38.78 -29.27 -29.11
CA ILE A 337 -39.45 -30.59 -29.19
C ILE A 337 -40.76 -30.47 -29.98
N VAL A 338 -41.54 -29.41 -29.74
CA VAL A 338 -42.76 -29.17 -30.52
C VAL A 338 -42.43 -28.99 -32.01
N ALA A 339 -41.40 -28.21 -32.34
CA ALA A 339 -40.94 -28.04 -33.72
C ALA A 339 -40.58 -29.38 -34.37
N ASN A 340 -39.82 -30.22 -33.66
CA ASN A 340 -39.48 -31.56 -34.14
C ASN A 340 -40.73 -32.41 -34.40
N ILE A 341 -41.72 -32.41 -33.51
CA ILE A 341 -42.96 -33.18 -33.70
C ILE A 341 -43.75 -32.67 -34.90
N LEU A 342 -43.88 -31.34 -35.06
CA LEU A 342 -44.55 -30.76 -36.22
C LEU A 342 -43.79 -31.05 -37.54
N ASP A 343 -42.47 -31.13 -37.49
CA ASP A 343 -41.64 -31.59 -38.62
C ASP A 343 -41.98 -33.03 -39.04
N HIS A 344 -42.07 -33.95 -38.08
CA HIS A 344 -42.46 -35.34 -38.36
C HIS A 344 -43.88 -35.43 -38.96
N LEU A 345 -44.81 -34.59 -38.51
CA LEU A 345 -46.16 -34.53 -39.08
C LEU A 345 -46.19 -33.96 -40.49
N THR A 346 -45.30 -33.02 -40.79
CA THR A 346 -45.12 -32.47 -42.14
C THR A 346 -44.57 -33.53 -43.09
N VAL A 347 -43.56 -34.31 -42.66
CA VAL A 347 -43.01 -35.44 -43.45
C VAL A 347 -44.06 -36.53 -43.70
N LYS A 348 -44.97 -36.77 -42.74
CA LYS A 348 -46.09 -37.71 -42.88
C LYS A 348 -47.25 -37.18 -43.74
N ASN A 349 -47.14 -35.97 -44.32
CA ASN A 349 -48.20 -35.27 -45.07
C ASN A 349 -49.49 -35.01 -44.28
N ASN A 350 -49.43 -35.02 -42.94
CA ASN A 350 -50.56 -34.69 -42.08
C ASN A 350 -50.72 -33.16 -41.87
N LEU A 351 -49.65 -32.41 -42.14
CA LEU A 351 -49.57 -30.95 -42.12
C LEU A 351 -48.91 -30.47 -43.40
N SER A 352 -49.37 -29.34 -43.96
CA SER A 352 -48.62 -28.62 -44.98
C SER A 352 -47.50 -27.77 -44.36
N VAL A 353 -46.46 -27.48 -45.13
CA VAL A 353 -45.34 -26.61 -44.69
C VAL A 353 -45.85 -25.25 -44.21
N ARG A 354 -46.82 -24.67 -44.93
CA ARG A 354 -47.43 -23.39 -44.56
C ARG A 354 -48.16 -23.45 -43.22
N GLN A 355 -48.94 -24.51 -42.98
CA GLN A 355 -49.64 -24.70 -41.70
C GLN A 355 -48.66 -24.93 -40.54
N LYS A 356 -47.56 -25.65 -40.78
CA LYS A 356 -46.49 -25.80 -39.78
C LYS A 356 -45.91 -24.43 -39.40
N GLU A 357 -45.54 -23.61 -40.38
CA GLU A 357 -44.96 -22.28 -40.15
C GLU A 357 -45.93 -21.36 -39.41
N GLU A 358 -47.22 -21.36 -39.77
CA GLU A 358 -48.26 -20.60 -39.09
C GLU A 358 -48.39 -21.05 -37.61
N LEU A 359 -48.51 -22.35 -37.35
CA LEU A 359 -48.60 -22.91 -35.99
C LEU A 359 -47.36 -22.61 -35.13
N LEU A 360 -46.16 -22.73 -35.70
CA LEU A 360 -44.92 -22.39 -35.00
C LEU A 360 -44.81 -20.91 -34.72
N THR A 361 -45.24 -20.04 -35.65
CA THR A 361 -45.21 -18.59 -35.45
C THR A 361 -46.15 -18.18 -34.33
N ASP A 362 -47.38 -18.71 -34.31
CA ASP A 362 -48.36 -18.44 -33.26
C ASP A 362 -47.89 -18.96 -31.89
N LEU A 363 -47.33 -20.17 -31.85
CA LEU A 363 -46.78 -20.74 -30.61
C LEU A 363 -45.56 -19.97 -30.12
N HIS A 364 -44.62 -19.63 -31.01
CA HIS A 364 -43.46 -18.80 -30.66
C HIS A 364 -43.91 -17.46 -30.08
N LYS A 365 -44.90 -16.81 -30.69
CA LYS A 365 -45.47 -15.56 -30.19
C LYS A 365 -46.03 -15.74 -28.77
N ALA A 366 -46.86 -16.76 -28.54
CA ALA A 366 -47.43 -17.03 -27.22
C ALA A 366 -46.35 -17.35 -26.16
N PHE A 367 -45.32 -18.12 -26.52
CA PHE A 367 -44.18 -18.41 -25.65
C PHE A 367 -43.36 -17.16 -25.32
N TRP A 368 -43.09 -16.30 -26.31
CA TRP A 368 -42.38 -15.05 -26.11
C TRP A 368 -43.16 -14.08 -25.22
N GLU A 369 -44.48 -14.00 -25.37
CA GLU A 369 -45.36 -13.21 -24.49
C GLU A 369 -45.30 -13.70 -23.04
N GLN A 370 -45.34 -15.03 -22.82
CA GLN A 370 -45.18 -15.60 -21.48
C GLN A 370 -43.78 -15.35 -20.91
N LEU A 371 -42.73 -15.56 -21.70
CA LEU A 371 -41.34 -15.32 -21.29
C LEU A 371 -41.15 -13.85 -20.89
N ALA A 372 -41.60 -12.91 -21.71
CA ALA A 372 -41.52 -11.49 -21.42
C ALA A 372 -42.31 -11.12 -20.15
N HIS A 373 -43.51 -11.67 -19.98
CA HIS A 373 -44.33 -11.46 -18.79
C HIS A 373 -43.60 -11.95 -17.52
N PHE A 374 -43.07 -13.17 -17.51
CA PHE A 374 -42.39 -13.72 -16.35
C PHE A 374 -41.02 -13.06 -16.08
N SER A 375 -40.24 -12.73 -17.11
CA SER A 375 -38.97 -12.00 -16.94
C SER A 375 -39.20 -10.61 -16.33
N ASN A 376 -40.17 -9.85 -16.84
CA ASN A 376 -40.52 -8.55 -16.28
C ASN A 376 -41.05 -8.66 -14.85
N LYS A 377 -41.85 -9.70 -14.57
CA LYS A 377 -42.36 -9.97 -13.22
C LYS A 377 -41.24 -10.34 -12.25
N CYS A 378 -40.27 -11.16 -12.66
CA CYS A 378 -39.09 -11.48 -11.85
C CYS A 378 -38.29 -10.21 -11.51
N MET A 379 -38.01 -9.37 -12.51
CA MET A 379 -37.26 -8.13 -12.32
C MET A 379 -38.01 -7.15 -11.39
N GLN A 380 -39.31 -6.95 -11.59
CA GLN A 380 -40.09 -6.02 -10.77
C GLN A 380 -40.22 -6.52 -9.32
N GLN A 381 -40.58 -7.79 -9.13
CA GLN A 381 -40.79 -8.33 -7.78
C GLN A 381 -39.48 -8.45 -7.00
N SER A 382 -38.36 -8.72 -7.67
CA SER A 382 -37.03 -8.72 -7.02
C SER A 382 -36.63 -7.31 -6.60
N LYS A 383 -36.83 -6.29 -7.43
CA LYS A 383 -36.60 -4.88 -7.05
C LYS A 383 -37.44 -4.47 -5.83
N ASP A 384 -38.74 -4.77 -5.84
CA ASP A 384 -39.64 -4.45 -4.72
C ASP A 384 -39.25 -5.19 -3.43
N LEU A 385 -38.78 -6.44 -3.54
CA LEU A 385 -38.30 -7.24 -2.42
C LEU A 385 -37.01 -6.64 -1.83
N ILE A 386 -36.06 -6.27 -2.69
CA ILE A 386 -34.78 -5.70 -2.27
C ILE A 386 -34.98 -4.33 -1.62
N LEU A 387 -35.85 -3.48 -2.14
CA LEU A 387 -36.17 -2.20 -1.49
C LEU A 387 -36.65 -2.39 -0.04
N LYS A 388 -37.54 -3.37 0.20
CA LYS A 388 -37.99 -3.70 1.57
C LYS A 388 -36.87 -4.23 2.46
N ARG A 389 -35.97 -5.04 1.90
CA ARG A 389 -34.79 -5.55 2.61
C ARG A 389 -33.83 -4.43 3.00
N LEU A 390 -33.57 -3.48 2.10
CA LEU A 390 -32.71 -2.33 2.37
C LEU A 390 -33.26 -1.45 3.50
N GLU A 391 -34.58 -1.22 3.55
CA GLU A 391 -35.22 -0.51 4.66
C GLU A 391 -35.04 -1.26 6.00
N CYS A 392 -35.15 -2.59 5.99
CA CYS A 392 -34.92 -3.41 7.19
C CYS A 392 -33.46 -3.38 7.63
N ARG A 393 -32.52 -3.51 6.68
CA ARG A 393 -31.07 -3.44 6.91
C ARG A 393 -30.68 -2.10 7.54
N ALA A 394 -31.22 -0.99 7.03
CA ALA A 394 -30.96 0.33 7.59
C ALA A 394 -31.37 0.44 9.07
N LYS A 395 -32.53 -0.13 9.44
CA LYS A 395 -32.99 -0.19 10.84
C LYS A 395 -32.08 -1.06 11.70
N LYS A 396 -31.76 -2.27 11.24
CA LYS A 396 -30.83 -3.19 11.95
C LYS A 396 -29.47 -2.53 12.20
N LYS A 397 -28.90 -1.82 11.21
CA LYS A 397 -27.63 -1.10 11.33
C LYS A 397 -27.70 0.05 12.33
N GLU A 398 -28.76 0.85 12.30
CA GLU A 398 -28.94 1.96 13.25
C GLU A 398 -29.11 1.45 14.69
N GLU A 399 -29.90 0.41 14.92
CA GLU A 399 -30.05 -0.24 16.23
C GLU A 399 -28.75 -0.86 16.74
N PHE A 400 -27.94 -1.44 15.84
CA PHE A 400 -26.61 -1.96 16.18
C PHE A 400 -25.66 -0.84 16.57
N LYS A 401 -25.61 0.23 15.78
CA LYS A 401 -24.75 1.40 16.04
C LYS A 401 -25.08 2.07 17.37
N GLN A 402 -26.35 2.24 17.71
CA GLN A 402 -26.76 2.79 19.00
C GLN A 402 -26.32 1.91 20.19
N ARG A 403 -26.38 0.59 20.05
CA ARG A 403 -25.88 -0.34 21.07
C ARG A 403 -24.36 -0.24 21.22
N GLN A 404 -23.63 -0.15 20.11
CA GLN A 404 -22.19 0.04 20.10
C GLN A 404 -21.79 1.34 20.81
N GLU A 405 -22.41 2.46 20.45
CA GLU A 405 -22.13 3.77 21.07
C GLU A 405 -22.38 3.75 22.58
N ALA A 406 -23.49 3.15 23.03
CA ALA A 406 -23.85 3.08 24.45
C ALA A 406 -22.87 2.21 25.28
N GLU A 407 -22.48 1.05 24.75
CA GLU A 407 -21.51 0.17 25.42
C GLU A 407 -20.09 0.77 25.38
N GLN A 408 -19.71 1.44 24.29
CA GLN A 408 -18.45 2.18 24.20
C GLN A 408 -18.40 3.32 25.22
N GLU A 409 -19.46 4.13 25.34
CA GLU A 409 -19.57 5.18 26.35
C GLU A 409 -19.51 4.59 27.78
N THR A 410 -20.11 3.42 27.98
CA THR A 410 -20.06 2.70 29.26
C THR A 410 -18.63 2.24 29.61
N LEU A 411 -17.84 1.76 28.63
CA LEU A 411 -16.45 1.39 28.87
C LEU A 411 -15.60 2.63 29.17
N LEU A 412 -15.71 3.67 28.34
CA LEU A 412 -14.97 4.92 28.51
C LEU A 412 -15.29 5.62 29.84
N SER A 413 -16.53 5.50 30.34
CA SER A 413 -16.94 6.04 31.65
C SER A 413 -16.48 5.19 32.85
N LYS A 414 -16.17 3.90 32.65
CA LYS A 414 -15.60 3.03 33.70
C LYS A 414 -14.10 3.21 33.89
N THR A 415 -13.35 3.52 32.82
CA THR A 415 -11.88 3.68 32.84
C THR A 415 -11.40 4.89 33.67
N PHE A 416 -12.30 5.73 34.20
CA PHE A 416 -11.94 6.88 35.07
C PHE A 416 -11.38 6.48 36.45
N LEU A 417 -11.26 5.20 36.78
CA LEU A 417 -10.83 4.71 38.10
C LEU A 417 -9.65 3.71 38.01
N ASN A 418 -8.43 4.22 37.92
CA ASN A 418 -7.17 3.50 38.23
C ASN A 418 -6.80 2.27 37.36
N GLU A 419 -7.16 2.22 36.07
CA GLU A 419 -6.75 1.12 35.18
C GLU A 419 -5.40 1.38 34.48
N ASP A 420 -4.52 0.37 34.49
CA ASP A 420 -3.25 0.35 33.76
C ASP A 420 -3.49 0.51 32.24
N VAL A 421 -2.68 1.32 31.56
CA VAL A 421 -2.83 1.62 30.11
C VAL A 421 -2.90 0.35 29.28
N HIS A 422 -2.11 -0.67 29.62
CA HIS A 422 -2.13 -1.94 28.90
C HIS A 422 -3.46 -2.68 29.09
N SER A 423 -4.02 -2.68 30.30
CA SER A 423 -5.32 -3.32 30.56
C SER A 423 -6.46 -2.62 29.81
N PHE A 424 -6.43 -1.28 29.74
CA PHE A 424 -7.38 -0.51 28.94
C PHE A 424 -7.27 -0.80 27.45
N LEU A 425 -6.06 -0.73 26.87
CA LEU A 425 -5.85 -0.98 25.45
C LEU A 425 -6.35 -2.37 25.04
N LYS A 426 -6.08 -3.38 25.88
CA LYS A 426 -6.56 -4.74 25.65
C LYS A 426 -8.08 -4.82 25.72
N ALA A 427 -8.71 -4.29 26.78
CA ALA A 427 -10.16 -4.33 26.94
C ALA A 427 -10.90 -3.56 25.84
N TYR A 428 -10.36 -2.43 25.41
CA TYR A 428 -10.92 -1.64 24.33
C TYR A 428 -10.79 -2.36 22.98
N HIS A 429 -9.61 -2.92 22.68
CA HIS A 429 -9.39 -3.68 21.46
C HIS A 429 -10.30 -4.91 21.37
N GLU A 430 -10.41 -5.71 22.45
CA GLU A 430 -11.34 -6.85 22.52
C GLU A 430 -12.80 -6.42 22.30
N LEU A 431 -13.19 -5.24 22.82
CA LEU A 431 -14.52 -4.69 22.62
C LEU A 431 -14.76 -4.31 21.14
N VAL A 432 -13.78 -3.65 20.52
CA VAL A 432 -13.85 -3.25 19.11
C VAL A 432 -13.88 -4.47 18.19
N GLU A 433 -13.01 -5.46 18.41
CA GLU A 433 -13.02 -6.71 17.66
C GLU A 433 -14.37 -7.43 17.78
N LYS A 434 -14.96 -7.47 18.98
CA LYS A 434 -16.30 -8.03 19.19
C LYS A 434 -17.37 -7.30 18.37
N TYR A 435 -17.32 -5.96 18.30
CA TYR A 435 -18.26 -5.20 17.48
C TYR A 435 -18.05 -5.42 15.99
N GLN A 436 -16.80 -5.44 15.54
CA GLN A 436 -16.47 -5.71 14.15
C GLN A 436 -16.99 -7.08 13.74
N GLN A 437 -16.72 -8.12 14.54
CA GLN A 437 -17.22 -9.47 14.30
C GLN A 437 -18.77 -9.51 14.26
N ALA A 438 -19.44 -8.88 15.22
CA ALA A 438 -20.91 -8.86 15.25
C ALA A 438 -21.52 -8.05 14.08
N GLN A 439 -20.84 -7.01 13.61
CA GLN A 439 -21.25 -6.26 12.41
C GLN A 439 -21.06 -7.10 11.15
N TRP A 440 -19.95 -7.83 11.04
CA TRP A 440 -19.68 -8.77 9.96
C TRP A 440 -20.73 -9.86 9.87
N GLU A 441 -21.02 -10.54 10.97
CA GLU A 441 -22.06 -11.58 11.04
C GLU A 441 -23.44 -11.04 10.64
N LEU A 442 -23.79 -9.84 11.11
CA LEU A 442 -25.05 -9.19 10.75
C LEU A 442 -25.13 -8.86 9.25
N GLU A 443 -24.04 -8.39 8.66
CA GLU A 443 -23.99 -8.05 7.23
C GLU A 443 -24.00 -9.30 6.34
N GLU A 444 -23.25 -10.35 6.71
CA GLU A 444 -23.24 -11.63 6.01
C GLU A 444 -24.60 -12.34 6.08
N GLU A 445 -25.25 -12.34 7.24
CA GLU A 445 -26.59 -12.88 7.41
C GLU A 445 -27.60 -12.13 6.52
N ASP A 446 -27.56 -10.78 6.48
CA ASP A 446 -28.46 -9.98 5.64
C ASP A 446 -28.22 -10.22 4.14
N ASP A 447 -26.98 -10.40 3.72
CA ASP A 447 -26.61 -10.70 2.34
C ASP A 447 -27.10 -12.11 1.93
N CYS A 448 -26.98 -13.09 2.82
CA CYS A 448 -27.52 -14.44 2.64
C CYS A 448 -29.05 -14.42 2.58
N GLU A 449 -29.72 -13.80 3.57
CA GLU A 449 -31.19 -13.69 3.64
C GLU A 449 -31.78 -13.00 2.41
N SER A 450 -31.07 -12.00 1.87
CA SER A 450 -31.47 -11.29 0.64
C SER A 450 -31.33 -12.21 -0.58
N THR A 451 -30.21 -12.93 -0.68
CA THR A 451 -29.98 -13.90 -1.76
C THR A 451 -30.99 -15.03 -1.74
N GLU A 452 -31.26 -15.62 -0.58
CA GLU A 452 -32.25 -16.69 -0.42
C GLU A 452 -33.66 -16.22 -0.79
N ALA A 453 -34.06 -15.03 -0.34
CA ALA A 453 -35.38 -14.49 -0.67
C ALA A 453 -35.54 -14.23 -2.17
N VAL A 454 -34.50 -13.75 -2.85
CA VAL A 454 -34.50 -13.60 -4.32
C VAL A 454 -34.52 -14.99 -4.97
N ALA A 455 -33.69 -15.93 -4.54
CA ALA A 455 -33.65 -17.27 -5.08
C ALA A 455 -35.02 -17.99 -5.00
N ASP A 456 -35.70 -17.88 -3.86
CA ASP A 456 -37.02 -18.48 -3.65
C ASP A 456 -38.10 -17.82 -4.52
N LEU A 457 -38.04 -16.50 -4.69
CA LEU A 457 -38.89 -15.79 -5.65
C LEU A 457 -38.70 -16.33 -7.09
N TYR A 458 -37.45 -16.49 -7.53
CA TYR A 458 -37.16 -17.03 -8.86
C TYR A 458 -37.64 -18.48 -9.01
N LYS A 459 -37.47 -19.34 -7.99
CA LYS A 459 -37.99 -20.72 -8.01
C LYS A 459 -39.52 -20.75 -8.09
N GLU A 460 -40.21 -19.89 -7.35
CA GLU A 460 -41.68 -19.80 -7.37
C GLU A 460 -42.19 -19.34 -8.74
N LEU A 461 -41.59 -18.30 -9.31
CA LEU A 461 -41.96 -17.78 -10.63
C LEU A 461 -41.61 -18.77 -11.74
N TYR A 462 -40.49 -19.47 -11.63
CA TYR A 462 -40.13 -20.56 -12.52
C TYR A 462 -41.18 -21.68 -12.54
N SER A 463 -41.64 -22.14 -11.38
CA SER A 463 -42.70 -23.16 -11.29
C SER A 463 -44.00 -22.71 -11.97
N LYS A 464 -44.40 -21.44 -11.78
CA LYS A 464 -45.58 -20.86 -12.43
C LYS A 464 -45.39 -20.73 -13.95
N ALA A 465 -44.22 -20.30 -14.40
CA ALA A 465 -43.90 -20.18 -15.81
C ALA A 465 -43.89 -21.55 -16.51
N SER A 466 -43.23 -22.54 -15.90
CA SER A 466 -43.18 -23.90 -16.43
C SER A 466 -44.59 -24.48 -16.63
N HIS A 467 -45.50 -24.25 -15.68
CA HIS A 467 -46.90 -24.66 -15.80
C HIS A 467 -47.63 -23.95 -16.95
N ALA A 468 -47.57 -22.62 -17.02
CA ALA A 468 -48.22 -21.85 -18.10
C ALA A 468 -47.72 -22.25 -19.50
N LEU A 469 -46.41 -22.51 -19.65
CA LEU A 469 -45.83 -22.98 -20.91
C LEU A 469 -46.32 -24.38 -21.27
N ALA A 470 -46.52 -25.27 -20.29
CA ALA A 470 -47.06 -26.60 -20.54
C ALA A 470 -48.54 -26.56 -20.95
N GLU A 471 -49.31 -25.59 -20.43
CA GLU A 471 -50.70 -25.36 -20.85
C GLU A 471 -50.78 -24.93 -22.31
N LEU A 472 -49.93 -24.00 -22.76
CA LEU A 472 -49.87 -23.59 -24.18
C LEU A 472 -49.59 -24.76 -25.13
N VAL A 473 -48.67 -25.65 -24.74
CA VAL A 473 -48.38 -26.85 -25.54
C VAL A 473 -49.56 -27.84 -25.51
N ALA A 474 -50.22 -27.98 -24.37
CA ALA A 474 -51.42 -28.81 -24.26
C ALA A 474 -52.59 -28.27 -25.12
N GLU A 475 -52.79 -26.95 -25.17
CA GLU A 475 -53.77 -26.30 -26.04
C GLU A 475 -53.46 -26.56 -27.52
N LEU A 476 -52.19 -26.40 -27.92
CA LEU A 476 -51.75 -26.72 -29.28
C LEU A 476 -52.12 -28.16 -29.67
N PHE A 477 -51.72 -29.15 -28.88
CA PHE A 477 -51.96 -30.55 -29.21
C PHE A 477 -53.44 -30.95 -29.11
N LEU A 478 -54.17 -30.51 -28.10
CA LEU A 478 -55.51 -31.02 -27.81
C LEU A 478 -56.64 -30.20 -28.46
N GLN A 479 -56.40 -28.93 -28.82
CA GLN A 479 -57.42 -28.04 -29.38
C GLN A 479 -57.08 -27.62 -30.82
N THR A 480 -55.87 -27.12 -31.07
CA THR A 480 -55.52 -26.53 -32.37
C THR A 480 -55.19 -27.59 -33.42
N LEU A 481 -54.35 -28.57 -33.07
CA LEU A 481 -53.87 -29.59 -34.00
C LEU A 481 -54.99 -30.47 -34.57
N PRO A 482 -55.99 -30.95 -33.81
CA PRO A 482 -57.10 -31.75 -34.35
C PRO A 482 -58.01 -30.96 -35.31
N VAL A 483 -58.05 -29.63 -35.19
CA VAL A 483 -58.86 -28.76 -36.06
C VAL A 483 -58.14 -28.45 -37.37
N VAL A 484 -56.81 -28.29 -37.32
CA VAL A 484 -55.98 -27.93 -38.49
C VAL A 484 -55.55 -29.17 -39.29
N THR A 485 -55.55 -30.36 -38.66
CA THR A 485 -55.16 -31.64 -39.27
C THR A 485 -56.35 -32.61 -39.38
N SER A 486 -56.12 -33.78 -39.99
CA SER A 486 -57.09 -34.88 -40.00
C SER A 486 -56.92 -35.87 -38.84
N LEU A 487 -56.07 -35.53 -37.86
CA LEU A 487 -55.77 -36.39 -36.72
C LEU A 487 -56.95 -36.41 -35.73
N SER A 488 -57.20 -37.59 -35.16
CA SER A 488 -58.13 -37.74 -34.06
C SER A 488 -57.56 -37.15 -32.77
N VAL A 489 -58.45 -36.76 -31.84
CA VAL A 489 -58.05 -36.30 -30.50
C VAL A 489 -57.16 -37.34 -29.79
N ARG A 490 -57.43 -38.63 -30.00
CA ARG A 490 -56.64 -39.71 -29.40
C ARG A 490 -55.22 -39.79 -29.97
N GLU A 491 -55.04 -39.53 -31.26
CA GLU A 491 -53.70 -39.45 -31.87
C GLU A 491 -52.93 -38.23 -31.38
N CYS A 492 -53.61 -37.10 -31.17
CA CYS A 492 -53.00 -35.91 -30.58
C CYS A 492 -52.63 -36.08 -29.10
N GLU A 493 -53.40 -36.86 -28.32
CA GLU A 493 -53.01 -37.26 -26.96
C GLU A 493 -51.69 -38.04 -26.96
N LEU A 494 -51.51 -38.98 -27.90
CA LEU A 494 -50.26 -39.74 -28.04
C LEU A 494 -49.08 -38.84 -28.42
N LEU A 495 -49.29 -37.84 -29.30
CA LEU A 495 -48.24 -36.87 -29.64
C LEU A 495 -47.85 -35.97 -28.45
N LYS A 496 -48.81 -35.65 -27.58
CA LYS A 496 -48.55 -34.93 -26.33
C LYS A 496 -47.78 -35.79 -25.33
N GLU A 497 -48.11 -37.08 -25.22
CA GLU A 497 -47.34 -38.05 -24.43
C GLU A 497 -45.91 -38.18 -24.97
N GLU A 498 -45.74 -38.29 -26.29
CA GLU A 498 -44.43 -38.31 -26.96
C GLU A 498 -43.64 -37.00 -26.71
N TRP A 499 -44.29 -35.85 -26.73
CA TRP A 499 -43.66 -34.57 -26.34
C TRP A 499 -43.14 -34.60 -24.90
N GLN A 500 -43.96 -35.11 -23.98
CA GLN A 500 -43.59 -35.16 -22.56
C GLN A 500 -42.44 -36.15 -22.32
N GLU A 501 -42.46 -37.32 -22.97
CA GLU A 501 -41.38 -38.31 -22.93
C GLU A 501 -40.06 -37.76 -23.48
N ASN A 502 -40.12 -36.95 -24.55
CA ASN A 502 -38.93 -36.31 -25.14
C ASN A 502 -38.43 -35.10 -24.34
N LEU A 503 -39.29 -34.47 -23.52
CA LEU A 503 -38.94 -33.30 -22.71
C LEU A 503 -38.06 -33.65 -21.52
N VAL A 504 -38.38 -34.72 -20.80
CA VAL A 504 -37.63 -35.18 -19.62
C VAL A 504 -36.12 -35.33 -19.91
N PRO A 505 -35.67 -36.10 -20.93
CA PRO A 505 -34.25 -36.28 -21.19
C PRO A 505 -33.55 -35.00 -21.67
N GLN A 506 -34.26 -34.09 -22.35
CA GLN A 506 -33.70 -32.80 -22.73
C GLN A 506 -33.44 -31.89 -21.52
N LEU A 507 -34.39 -31.84 -20.58
CA LEU A 507 -34.23 -31.10 -19.32
C LEU A 507 -33.14 -31.71 -18.44
N GLU A 508 -33.05 -33.04 -18.34
CA GLU A 508 -31.98 -33.72 -17.61
C GLU A 508 -30.59 -33.45 -18.23
N LYS A 509 -30.50 -33.43 -19.56
CA LYS A 509 -29.27 -33.08 -20.29
C LYS A 509 -28.86 -31.64 -19.99
N TRP A 510 -29.81 -30.70 -20.06
CA TRP A 510 -29.55 -29.30 -19.72
C TRP A 510 -29.15 -29.13 -18.25
N GLN A 511 -29.83 -29.79 -17.31
CA GLN A 511 -29.49 -29.74 -15.88
C GLN A 511 -28.09 -30.31 -15.62
N SER A 512 -27.72 -31.40 -16.29
CA SER A 512 -26.37 -31.98 -16.21
C SER A 512 -25.31 -31.03 -16.76
N HIS A 513 -25.62 -30.34 -17.86
CA HIS A 513 -24.74 -29.32 -18.43
C HIS A 513 -24.56 -28.13 -17.49
N HIS A 514 -25.65 -27.66 -16.90
CA HIS A 514 -25.64 -26.59 -15.91
C HIS A 514 -24.82 -26.94 -14.67
N GLN A 515 -24.97 -28.18 -14.16
CA GLN A 515 -24.20 -28.64 -13.01
C GLN A 515 -22.69 -28.73 -13.31
N LYS A 516 -22.30 -29.01 -14.57
CA LYS A 516 -20.90 -28.96 -15.01
C LYS A 516 -20.37 -27.52 -15.06
N HIS A 517 -21.11 -26.59 -15.65
CA HIS A 517 -20.75 -25.16 -15.63
C HIS A 517 -20.55 -24.64 -14.20
N TRP A 518 -21.47 -24.99 -13.30
CA TRP A 518 -21.38 -24.59 -11.90
C TRP A 518 -20.09 -25.08 -11.23
N LYS A 519 -19.71 -26.33 -11.47
CA LYS A 519 -18.45 -26.89 -10.95
C LYS A 519 -17.21 -26.17 -11.50
N LEU A 520 -17.18 -25.91 -12.82
CA LEU A 520 -16.08 -25.18 -13.45
C LEU A 520 -15.93 -23.77 -12.83
N PHE A 521 -17.04 -23.08 -12.61
CA PHE A 521 -17.04 -21.77 -11.95
C PHE A 521 -16.49 -21.86 -10.51
N GLN A 522 -16.91 -22.84 -9.72
CA GLN A 522 -16.41 -23.04 -8.35
C GLN A 522 -14.90 -23.33 -8.33
N GLU A 523 -14.42 -24.17 -9.25
CA GLU A 523 -12.98 -24.49 -9.39
C GLU A 523 -12.17 -23.25 -9.75
N GLN A 524 -12.66 -22.41 -10.66
CA GLN A 524 -11.99 -21.16 -11.02
C GLN A 524 -11.98 -20.16 -9.86
N LEU A 525 -13.10 -19.98 -9.16
CA LEU A 525 -13.19 -19.07 -8.02
C LEU A 525 -12.19 -19.50 -6.93
N LEU A 526 -12.05 -20.80 -6.70
CA LEU A 526 -11.07 -21.36 -5.77
C LEU A 526 -9.63 -21.06 -6.21
N GLN A 527 -9.30 -21.21 -7.49
CA GLN A 527 -7.97 -20.86 -8.02
C GLN A 527 -7.66 -19.37 -7.85
N GLU A 528 -8.64 -18.49 -8.07
CA GLU A 528 -8.48 -17.04 -7.85
C GLU A 528 -8.25 -16.72 -6.37
N LYS A 529 -8.99 -17.39 -5.48
CA LYS A 529 -8.78 -17.27 -4.03
C LYS A 529 -7.37 -17.69 -3.62
N GLU A 530 -6.88 -18.83 -4.12
CA GLU A 530 -5.51 -19.29 -3.85
C GLU A 530 -4.43 -18.32 -4.37
N LEU A 531 -4.62 -17.77 -5.57
CA LEU A 531 -3.71 -16.80 -6.15
C LEU A 531 -3.65 -15.53 -5.30
N TRP A 532 -4.82 -15.02 -4.89
CA TRP A 532 -4.89 -13.87 -4.01
C TRP A 532 -4.20 -14.11 -2.66
N THR A 533 -4.39 -15.30 -2.03
CA THR A 533 -3.69 -15.63 -0.78
C THR A 533 -2.16 -15.61 -0.95
N LYS A 534 -1.65 -16.09 -2.11
CA LYS A 534 -0.21 -16.06 -2.42
C LYS A 534 0.29 -14.62 -2.61
N GLU A 535 -0.47 -13.77 -3.29
CA GLU A 535 -0.13 -12.35 -3.48
C GLU A 535 -0.14 -11.57 -2.18
N TYR A 536 -1.13 -11.82 -1.31
CA TYR A 536 -1.21 -11.23 0.01
C TYR A 536 0.00 -11.63 0.88
N ALA A 537 0.35 -12.92 0.89
CA ALA A 537 1.54 -13.42 1.60
C ALA A 537 2.84 -12.80 1.06
N LEU A 538 2.97 -12.66 -0.26
CA LEU A 538 4.13 -11.98 -0.88
C LEU A 538 4.20 -10.50 -0.47
N SER A 539 3.05 -9.81 -0.41
CA SER A 539 2.98 -8.44 0.07
C SER A 539 3.49 -8.29 1.51
N ALA A 540 3.06 -9.17 2.42
CA ALA A 540 3.49 -9.16 3.81
C ALA A 540 5.03 -9.29 3.92
N VAL A 541 5.63 -10.18 3.14
CA VAL A 541 7.10 -10.35 3.07
C VAL A 541 7.80 -9.09 2.55
N VAL A 542 7.26 -8.45 1.51
CA VAL A 542 7.82 -7.21 0.96
C VAL A 542 7.75 -6.06 1.98
N GLN A 543 6.65 -5.96 2.73
CA GLN A 543 6.48 -4.96 3.78
C GLN A 543 7.42 -5.19 4.96
N GLN A 544 7.59 -6.44 5.38
CA GLN A 544 8.57 -6.80 6.39
C GLN A 544 9.99 -6.41 5.95
N HIS A 545 10.36 -6.70 4.70
CA HIS A 545 11.65 -6.31 4.16
C HIS A 545 11.84 -4.77 4.14
N LEU A 546 10.81 -4.01 3.77
CA LEU A 546 10.83 -2.56 3.80
C LEU A 546 11.04 -2.04 5.24
N SER A 547 10.34 -2.63 6.21
CA SER A 547 10.45 -2.30 7.64
C SER A 547 11.89 -2.49 8.15
N GLU A 548 12.46 -3.68 7.93
CA GLU A 548 13.83 -4.00 8.34
C GLU A 548 14.87 -3.08 7.70
N LYS A 549 14.65 -2.68 6.45
CA LYS A 549 15.55 -1.77 5.74
C LYS A 549 15.51 -0.37 6.34
N GLN A 550 14.33 0.15 6.66
CA GLN A 550 14.18 1.47 7.28
C GLN A 550 14.78 1.49 8.69
N GLU A 551 14.57 0.43 9.48
CA GLU A 551 15.16 0.29 10.81
C GLU A 551 16.70 0.31 10.76
N LYS A 552 17.31 -0.42 9.82
CA LYS A 552 18.77 -0.39 9.60
C LYS A 552 19.27 1.00 9.19
N ILE A 553 18.50 1.74 8.38
CA ILE A 553 18.87 3.09 7.95
C ILE A 553 18.91 4.04 9.17
N ILE A 554 17.85 4.08 9.99
CA ILE A 554 17.81 4.98 11.14
C ILE A 554 18.88 4.62 12.18
N GLN A 555 19.10 3.33 12.44
CA GLN A 555 20.15 2.87 13.35
C GLN A 555 21.56 3.27 12.84
N GLY A 556 21.77 3.19 11.52
CA GLY A 556 22.98 3.69 10.87
C GLY A 556 23.15 5.20 10.95
N VAL A 557 22.07 5.99 10.90
CA VAL A 557 22.13 7.45 11.08
C VAL A 557 22.49 7.81 12.52
N VAL A 558 21.80 7.23 13.50
CA VAL A 558 21.99 7.54 14.92
C VAL A 558 23.39 7.13 15.42
N SER A 559 23.88 5.96 15.02
CA SER A 559 25.24 5.50 15.35
C SER A 559 26.36 6.37 14.78
N ARG A 560 26.09 7.12 13.71
CA ARG A 560 27.06 8.08 13.12
C ARG A 560 27.08 9.42 13.86
N LEU A 561 26.00 9.82 14.52
CA LEU A 561 25.93 11.07 15.27
C LEU A 561 26.80 11.01 16.53
N GLY A 562 26.88 9.87 17.21
CA GLY A 562 27.90 9.53 18.23
C GLY A 562 27.96 10.40 19.50
N CYS A 563 27.25 11.52 19.54
CA CYS A 563 27.22 12.49 20.63
C CYS A 563 25.95 12.42 21.48
N LEU A 564 25.00 11.54 21.15
CA LEU A 564 23.71 11.42 21.82
C LEU A 564 23.80 10.41 22.98
N SER A 565 23.01 10.65 24.04
CA SER A 565 22.82 9.67 25.12
C SER A 565 21.99 8.47 24.66
N ASP A 566 22.12 7.33 25.34
CA ASP A 566 21.34 6.12 25.03
C ASP A 566 19.82 6.36 25.10
N GLU A 567 19.35 7.22 26.02
CA GLU A 567 17.94 7.63 26.11
C GLU A 567 17.49 8.41 24.86
N SER A 568 18.32 9.33 24.39
CA SER A 568 18.07 10.10 23.16
C SER A 568 18.07 9.22 21.91
N VAL A 569 18.98 8.24 21.85
CA VAL A 569 19.03 7.24 20.78
C VAL A 569 17.74 6.41 20.78
N ASN A 570 17.33 5.90 21.94
CA ASN A 570 16.12 5.09 22.06
C ASN A 570 14.86 5.89 21.66
N TYR A 571 14.76 7.15 22.08
CA TYR A 571 13.65 8.02 21.69
C TYR A 571 13.55 8.20 20.16
N ILE A 572 14.67 8.44 19.47
CA ILE A 572 14.70 8.57 18.00
C ILE A 572 14.22 7.25 17.34
N LEU A 573 14.67 6.10 17.83
CA LEU A 573 14.28 4.80 17.29
C LEU A 573 12.79 4.50 17.53
N GLN A 574 12.26 4.79 18.72
CA GLN A 574 10.85 4.62 19.04
C GLN A 574 9.96 5.53 18.17
N LYS A 575 10.33 6.81 18.03
CA LYS A 575 9.60 7.73 17.13
C LYS A 575 9.63 7.24 15.69
N HIS A 576 10.78 6.81 15.18
CA HIS A 576 10.85 6.24 13.83
C HIS A 576 9.93 5.02 13.66
N ARG A 577 9.95 4.09 14.62
CA ARG A 577 9.11 2.89 14.60
C ARG A 577 7.63 3.23 14.57
N LEU A 578 7.16 4.16 15.40
CA LEU A 578 5.77 4.60 15.44
C LEU A 578 5.29 5.13 14.07
N LEU A 579 6.09 6.01 13.47
CA LEU A 579 5.77 6.62 12.18
C LEU A 579 5.82 5.58 11.04
N LEU A 580 6.83 4.70 11.06
CA LEU A 580 6.97 3.63 10.08
C LEU A 580 5.80 2.65 10.12
N CYS A 581 5.35 2.23 11.32
CA CYS A 581 4.16 1.40 11.47
C CYS A 581 2.91 2.06 10.86
N SER A 582 2.73 3.37 11.08
CA SER A 582 1.61 4.13 10.48
C SER A 582 1.68 4.13 8.95
N VAL A 583 2.87 4.34 8.38
CA VAL A 583 3.10 4.32 6.93
C VAL A 583 2.81 2.93 6.35
N LEU A 584 3.35 1.87 6.97
CA LEU A 584 3.18 0.50 6.49
C LEU A 584 1.71 0.07 6.50
N ARG A 585 0.98 0.35 7.58
CA ARG A 585 -0.45 0.04 7.68
C ARG A 585 -1.24 0.69 6.55
N ARG A 586 -1.00 1.98 6.27
CA ARG A 586 -1.64 2.69 5.13
C ARG A 586 -1.31 2.03 3.79
N LEU A 587 -0.06 1.66 3.57
CA LEU A 587 0.40 1.03 2.32
C LEU A 587 -0.21 -0.36 2.13
N THR A 588 -0.45 -1.14 3.20
CA THR A 588 -1.15 -2.43 3.11
C THR A 588 -2.53 -2.25 2.53
N LEU A 589 -3.33 -1.34 3.11
CA LEU A 589 -4.71 -1.12 2.69
C LEU A 589 -4.78 -0.57 1.25
N ARG A 590 -3.87 0.35 0.91
CA ARG A 590 -3.72 0.90 -0.45
C ARG A 590 -3.46 -0.19 -1.49
N ARG A 591 -2.64 -1.20 -1.16
CA ARG A 591 -2.37 -2.34 -2.06
C ARG A 591 -3.61 -3.19 -2.29
N VAL A 592 -4.40 -3.47 -1.26
CA VAL A 592 -5.67 -4.22 -1.41
C VAL A 592 -6.62 -3.46 -2.34
N GLY A 593 -6.69 -2.13 -2.20
CA GLY A 593 -7.42 -1.27 -3.12
C GLY A 593 -6.94 -1.40 -4.58
N MET A 594 -5.63 -1.38 -4.84
CA MET A 594 -5.09 -1.59 -6.19
C MET A 594 -5.40 -2.97 -6.75
N ALA A 595 -5.38 -4.01 -5.93
CA ALA A 595 -5.76 -5.35 -6.38
C ALA A 595 -7.23 -5.40 -6.83
N ALA A 596 -8.13 -4.71 -6.11
CA ALA A 596 -9.53 -4.57 -6.53
C ALA A 596 -9.66 -3.79 -7.85
N LEU A 597 -8.90 -2.70 -8.03
CA LEU A 597 -8.86 -1.94 -9.29
C LEU A 597 -8.31 -2.77 -10.46
N ALA A 598 -7.26 -3.55 -10.24
CA ALA A 598 -6.72 -4.48 -11.25
C ALA A 598 -7.76 -5.54 -11.63
N ARG A 599 -8.49 -6.10 -10.65
CA ARG A 599 -9.61 -7.01 -10.89
C ARG A 599 -10.69 -6.35 -11.74
N MET A 600 -10.98 -5.07 -11.52
CA MET A 600 -11.95 -4.31 -12.32
C MET A 600 -11.49 -4.11 -13.77
N ARG A 601 -10.24 -3.69 -14.01
CA ARG A 601 -9.71 -3.51 -15.38
C ARG A 601 -9.81 -4.78 -16.21
N LEU A 602 -9.48 -5.91 -15.60
CA LEU A 602 -9.41 -7.21 -16.28
C LEU A 602 -10.77 -7.91 -16.34
N SER A 603 -11.80 -7.46 -15.62
CA SER A 603 -13.03 -8.24 -15.38
C SER A 603 -13.77 -8.59 -16.67
N ARG A 604 -13.92 -7.63 -17.58
CA ARG A 604 -14.70 -7.78 -18.81
C ARG A 604 -14.06 -8.78 -19.77
N LYS A 605 -12.76 -8.62 -20.05
CA LYS A 605 -11.99 -9.53 -20.90
C LYS A 605 -11.91 -10.93 -20.28
N LYS A 606 -11.67 -11.00 -18.97
CA LYS A 606 -11.64 -12.27 -18.23
C LYS A 606 -12.99 -12.99 -18.25
N SER A 607 -14.11 -12.28 -18.13
CA SER A 607 -15.46 -12.87 -18.21
C SER A 607 -15.76 -13.40 -19.62
N LEU A 608 -15.43 -12.64 -20.66
CA LEU A 608 -15.63 -13.07 -22.05
C LEU A 608 -14.80 -14.34 -22.38
N LEU A 609 -13.53 -14.33 -21.99
CA LEU A 609 -12.64 -15.48 -22.19
C LEU A 609 -13.10 -16.70 -21.39
N GLN A 610 -13.57 -16.48 -20.16
CA GLN A 610 -14.16 -17.53 -19.33
C GLN A 610 -15.38 -18.15 -20.01
N GLU A 611 -16.32 -17.34 -20.50
CA GLU A 611 -17.51 -17.83 -21.21
C GLU A 611 -17.14 -18.65 -22.46
N LEU A 612 -16.17 -18.18 -23.25
CA LEU A 612 -15.68 -18.91 -24.43
C LEU A 612 -15.02 -20.25 -24.05
N SER A 613 -14.22 -20.26 -22.99
CA SER A 613 -13.53 -21.45 -22.50
C SER A 613 -14.51 -22.49 -21.94
N GLU A 614 -15.49 -22.04 -21.15
CA GLU A 614 -16.58 -22.88 -20.63
C GLU A 614 -17.38 -23.50 -21.77
N GLN A 615 -17.81 -22.71 -22.77
CA GLN A 615 -18.54 -23.21 -23.92
C GLN A 615 -17.72 -24.27 -24.70
N HIS A 616 -16.44 -24.02 -24.93
CA HIS A 616 -15.57 -24.96 -25.62
C HIS A 616 -15.40 -26.28 -24.85
N THR A 617 -15.14 -26.23 -23.54
CA THR A 617 -14.96 -27.45 -22.72
C THR A 617 -16.21 -28.33 -22.72
N LEU A 618 -17.39 -27.71 -22.71
CA LEU A 618 -18.66 -28.43 -22.71
C LEU A 618 -19.03 -28.97 -24.09
N GLN A 619 -18.73 -28.23 -25.15
CA GLN A 619 -18.90 -28.71 -26.52
C GLN A 619 -18.01 -29.93 -26.78
N LYS A 620 -16.75 -29.90 -26.33
CA LYS A 620 -15.80 -31.03 -26.40
C LYS A 620 -16.31 -32.28 -25.68
N ALA A 621 -16.94 -32.12 -24.52
CA ALA A 621 -17.47 -33.23 -23.72
C ALA A 621 -18.77 -33.83 -24.28
N SER A 622 -19.42 -33.18 -25.25
CA SER A 622 -20.77 -33.53 -25.73
C SER A 622 -20.81 -34.34 -27.04
N SER A 623 -19.72 -34.40 -27.83
CA SER A 623 -19.68 -35.10 -29.12
C SER A 623 -18.60 -36.20 -29.17
N PRO A 624 -18.98 -37.49 -29.22
CA PRO A 624 -18.04 -38.61 -29.39
C PRO A 624 -17.69 -38.91 -30.85
N CYS A 625 -18.37 -38.30 -31.83
CA CYS A 625 -18.11 -38.49 -33.27
C CYS A 625 -17.91 -37.13 -33.92
N GLN A 626 -16.67 -36.78 -34.26
CA GLN A 626 -16.34 -35.51 -34.89
C GLN A 626 -16.21 -35.73 -36.40
N ASP A 627 -16.94 -34.92 -37.17
CA ASP A 627 -16.64 -34.71 -38.58
C ASP A 627 -15.32 -33.91 -38.71
N GLU A 628 -14.59 -34.04 -39.81
CA GLU A 628 -13.28 -33.42 -39.98
C GLU A 628 -13.39 -31.88 -39.94
N ASP A 629 -14.46 -31.34 -40.52
CA ASP A 629 -14.78 -29.91 -40.48
C ASP A 629 -15.10 -29.42 -39.05
N GLN A 630 -15.76 -30.27 -38.25
CA GLN A 630 -16.08 -29.96 -36.85
C GLN A 630 -14.84 -30.00 -35.96
N TRP A 631 -13.92 -30.93 -36.23
CA TRP A 631 -12.61 -30.98 -35.56
C TRP A 631 -11.73 -29.78 -35.92
N GLN A 632 -11.71 -29.35 -37.19
CA GLN A 632 -10.98 -28.15 -37.61
C GLN A 632 -11.55 -26.89 -36.95
N LEU A 633 -12.87 -26.76 -36.87
CA LEU A 633 -13.52 -25.64 -36.16
C LEU A 633 -13.16 -25.65 -34.67
N GLN A 634 -13.18 -26.83 -34.02
CA GLN A 634 -12.79 -26.93 -32.62
C GLN A 634 -11.33 -26.53 -32.38
N LYS A 635 -10.43 -26.93 -33.27
CA LYS A 635 -9.03 -26.51 -33.22
C LYS A 635 -8.84 -25.01 -33.43
N ALA A 636 -9.62 -24.41 -34.33
CA ALA A 636 -9.59 -22.96 -34.54
C ALA A 636 -10.06 -22.21 -33.28
N VAL A 637 -11.12 -22.69 -32.62
CA VAL A 637 -11.60 -22.14 -31.34
C VAL A 637 -10.56 -22.33 -30.23
N GLU A 638 -9.95 -23.52 -30.10
CA GLU A 638 -8.85 -23.75 -29.15
C GLU A 638 -7.66 -22.81 -29.40
N SER A 639 -7.32 -22.54 -30.66
CA SER A 639 -6.25 -21.60 -31.02
C SER A 639 -6.61 -20.16 -30.63
N HIS A 640 -7.86 -19.74 -30.88
CA HIS A 640 -8.33 -18.40 -30.53
C HIS A 640 -8.39 -18.20 -29.02
N ILE A 641 -8.85 -19.20 -28.26
CA ILE A 641 -8.85 -19.15 -26.78
C ILE A 641 -7.43 -18.94 -26.27
N ARG A 642 -6.44 -19.68 -26.79
CA ARG A 642 -5.04 -19.50 -26.39
C ARG A 642 -4.47 -18.12 -26.73
N GLU A 643 -4.82 -17.59 -27.89
CA GLU A 643 -4.40 -16.25 -28.30
C GLU A 643 -4.98 -15.18 -27.36
N GLU A 644 -6.26 -15.29 -27.01
CA GLU A 644 -6.90 -14.37 -26.06
C GLU A 644 -6.43 -14.56 -24.61
N GLU A 645 -6.04 -15.79 -24.21
CA GLU A 645 -5.36 -16.08 -22.94
C GLU A 645 -4.00 -15.38 -22.87
N GLU A 646 -3.18 -15.46 -23.92
CA GLU A 646 -1.87 -14.80 -24.01
C GLU A 646 -2.03 -13.28 -23.94
N LYS A 647 -2.97 -12.70 -24.70
CA LYS A 647 -3.29 -11.27 -24.63
C LYS A 647 -3.81 -10.86 -23.25
N LEU A 648 -4.59 -11.69 -22.57
CA LEU A 648 -5.07 -11.39 -21.21
C LEU A 648 -3.91 -11.45 -20.21
N GLU A 649 -2.98 -12.39 -20.37
CA GLU A 649 -1.78 -12.48 -19.54
C GLU A 649 -0.89 -11.25 -19.71
N GLU A 650 -0.66 -10.80 -20.95
CA GLU A 650 0.07 -9.56 -21.25
C GLU A 650 -0.57 -8.33 -20.60
N GLU A 651 -1.89 -8.15 -20.76
CA GLU A 651 -2.63 -7.02 -20.17
C GLU A 651 -2.67 -7.10 -18.63
N THR A 652 -2.70 -8.31 -18.06
CA THR A 652 -2.59 -8.53 -16.61
C THR A 652 -1.21 -8.11 -16.11
N GLN A 653 -0.14 -8.46 -16.83
CA GLN A 653 1.22 -8.07 -16.48
C GLN A 653 1.41 -6.55 -16.60
N GLU A 654 0.89 -5.92 -17.65
CA GLU A 654 0.91 -4.47 -17.85
C GLU A 654 0.16 -3.75 -16.73
N THR A 655 -1.08 -4.17 -16.45
CA THR A 655 -1.90 -3.60 -15.36
C THR A 655 -1.21 -3.72 -14.00
N ASN A 656 -0.65 -4.89 -13.70
CA ASN A 656 0.08 -5.11 -12.45
C ASN A 656 1.35 -4.26 -12.37
N LEU A 657 2.06 -4.06 -13.47
CA LEU A 657 3.23 -3.20 -13.52
C LEU A 657 2.87 -1.73 -13.29
N GLU A 658 1.80 -1.24 -13.91
CA GLU A 658 1.32 0.14 -13.73
C GLU A 658 0.98 0.42 -12.27
N PHE A 659 0.16 -0.44 -11.64
CA PHE A 659 -0.18 -0.29 -10.23
C PHE A 659 1.04 -0.50 -9.32
N HIS A 660 1.97 -1.39 -9.68
CA HIS A 660 3.22 -1.55 -8.94
C HIS A 660 4.07 -0.27 -9.00
N GLN A 661 4.20 0.35 -10.18
CA GLN A 661 4.94 1.59 -10.34
C GLN A 661 4.29 2.73 -9.55
N GLN A 662 2.96 2.82 -9.55
CA GLN A 662 2.22 3.78 -8.74
C GLN A 662 2.42 3.52 -7.23
N LEU A 663 2.38 2.26 -6.79
CA LEU A 663 2.66 1.92 -5.39
C LEU A 663 4.08 2.32 -5.00
N VAL A 664 5.06 2.08 -5.87
CA VAL A 664 6.46 2.44 -5.60
C VAL A 664 6.64 3.95 -5.47
N THR A 665 5.95 4.76 -6.28
CA THR A 665 5.99 6.23 -6.13
C THR A 665 5.33 6.67 -4.82
N GLU A 666 4.16 6.13 -4.48
CA GLU A 666 3.47 6.44 -3.20
C GLU A 666 4.32 5.99 -1.98
N ILE A 667 5.02 4.85 -2.06
CA ILE A 667 5.99 4.41 -1.05
C ILE A 667 7.13 5.44 -0.93
N GLN A 668 7.70 5.89 -2.05
CA GLN A 668 8.80 6.87 -2.03
C GLN A 668 8.37 8.18 -1.38
N GLU A 669 7.19 8.69 -1.71
CA GLU A 669 6.61 9.90 -1.12
C GLU A 669 6.41 9.74 0.39
N ALA A 670 5.76 8.64 0.83
CA ALA A 670 5.55 8.36 2.25
C ALA A 670 6.87 8.22 3.03
N LEU A 671 7.88 7.59 2.44
CA LEU A 671 9.22 7.50 3.02
C LEU A 671 9.93 8.86 3.06
N GLN A 672 9.66 9.74 2.10
CA GLN A 672 10.21 11.09 2.10
C GLN A 672 9.62 11.94 3.22
N PHE A 673 8.31 11.84 3.47
CA PHE A 673 7.66 12.44 4.64
C PHE A 673 8.23 11.89 5.95
N LEU A 674 8.38 10.57 6.05
CA LEU A 674 9.01 9.92 7.20
C LEU A 674 10.43 10.46 7.43
N GLN A 675 11.23 10.58 6.37
CA GLN A 675 12.59 11.13 6.45
C GLN A 675 12.58 12.58 6.95
N GLN A 676 11.77 13.46 6.36
CA GLN A 676 11.69 14.87 6.74
C GLN A 676 11.29 15.03 8.21
N HIS A 677 10.33 14.22 8.67
CA HIS A 677 9.91 14.22 10.06
C HIS A 677 11.03 13.73 10.99
N MET A 678 11.74 12.66 10.61
CA MET A 678 12.86 12.16 11.42
C MET A 678 14.05 13.13 11.46
N GLU A 679 14.32 13.87 10.39
CA GLU A 679 15.32 14.94 10.39
C GLU A 679 15.00 16.02 11.43
N GLN A 680 13.73 16.40 11.56
CA GLN A 680 13.30 17.35 12.59
C GLN A 680 13.45 16.77 14.00
N VAL A 681 13.01 15.52 14.23
CA VAL A 681 13.13 14.85 15.54
C VAL A 681 14.60 14.73 15.96
N ILE A 682 15.48 14.32 15.05
CA ILE A 682 16.92 14.24 15.29
C ILE A 682 17.48 15.63 15.60
N GLY A 683 17.13 16.65 14.82
CA GLY A 683 17.58 18.02 15.00
C GLY A 683 17.17 18.60 16.37
N GLN A 684 15.91 18.41 16.77
CA GLN A 684 15.40 18.83 18.08
C GLN A 684 16.12 18.10 19.22
N THR A 685 16.34 16.80 19.08
CA THR A 685 17.04 15.98 20.09
C THR A 685 18.49 16.45 20.25
N LEU A 686 19.19 16.75 19.14
CA LEU A 686 20.54 17.30 19.15
C LEU A 686 20.59 18.69 19.81
N LEU A 687 19.61 19.55 19.53
CA LEU A 687 19.50 20.88 20.14
C LEU A 687 19.30 20.77 21.67
N GLN A 688 18.42 19.87 22.11
CA GLN A 688 18.16 19.65 23.52
C GLN A 688 19.41 19.12 24.23
N HIS A 689 20.12 18.17 23.60
CA HIS A 689 21.39 17.65 24.10
C HIS A 689 22.44 18.77 24.25
N ALA A 690 22.62 19.62 23.23
CA ALA A 690 23.56 20.73 23.28
C ALA A 690 23.24 21.74 24.39
N ARG A 691 21.96 22.06 24.61
CA ARG A 691 21.51 22.94 25.70
C ARG A 691 21.79 22.36 27.09
N GLN A 692 21.55 21.06 27.27
CA GLN A 692 21.86 20.38 28.53
C GLN A 692 23.36 20.38 28.82
N GLU A 693 24.19 20.16 27.80
CA GLU A 693 25.64 20.16 27.96
C GLU A 693 26.19 21.57 28.24
N ALA A 694 25.62 22.61 27.62
CA ALA A 694 25.95 24.00 27.94
C ALA A 694 25.56 24.39 29.37
N GLY A 695 24.38 23.97 29.85
CA GLY A 695 23.90 24.25 31.20
C GLY A 695 24.74 23.59 32.31
N LYS A 696 25.33 22.41 32.05
CA LYS A 696 26.30 21.79 32.97
C LYS A 696 27.58 22.61 33.12
N LYS A 697 28.00 23.33 32.07
CA LYS A 697 29.21 24.17 32.07
C LYS A 697 29.01 25.52 32.79
N SER A 698 27.77 26.00 32.97
CA SER A 698 27.49 27.31 33.60
C SER A 698 27.22 27.29 35.10
N LEU A 699 27.12 26.10 35.73
CA LEU A 699 26.83 25.92 37.15
C LEU A 699 28.08 25.85 38.06
N ASP A 700 29.28 26.12 37.52
CA ASP A 700 30.50 26.14 38.33
C ASP A 700 30.57 27.48 39.10
N ASP A 701 30.77 27.41 40.44
CA ASP A 701 30.82 28.45 41.50
C ASP A 701 31.68 29.72 41.20
N GLY A 702 32.27 29.84 40.00
CA GLY A 702 33.24 30.86 39.62
C GLY A 702 32.66 32.23 39.30
N GLN A 703 31.38 32.37 38.94
CA GLN A 703 30.82 33.66 38.48
C GLN A 703 30.63 34.66 39.64
N ASP A 704 30.04 34.23 40.76
CA ASP A 704 29.81 35.07 41.96
C ASP A 704 31.11 35.50 42.67
N PHE A 705 32.19 34.73 42.51
CA PHE A 705 33.52 35.08 43.03
C PHE A 705 34.22 36.11 42.13
N LYS A 706 34.06 36.00 40.80
CA LYS A 706 34.62 36.95 39.84
C LYS A 706 33.98 38.34 39.96
N GLU A 707 32.66 38.43 40.16
CA GLU A 707 31.98 39.72 40.39
C GLU A 707 32.47 40.41 41.67
N ARG A 708 32.55 39.69 42.80
CA ARG A 708 33.11 40.21 44.05
C ARG A 708 34.57 40.65 43.93
N LEU A 709 35.35 39.97 43.09
CA LEU A 709 36.74 40.32 42.83
C LEU A 709 36.88 41.60 41.99
N VAL A 710 35.98 41.80 41.01
CA VAL A 710 35.92 43.01 40.19
C VAL A 710 35.52 44.23 41.02
N GLU A 711 34.50 44.10 41.87
CA GLU A 711 34.11 45.17 42.81
C GLU A 711 35.27 45.56 43.74
N ALA A 712 35.93 44.57 44.36
CA ALA A 712 37.09 44.80 45.21
C ALA A 712 38.30 45.40 44.44
N ALA A 713 38.44 45.12 43.15
CA ALA A 713 39.47 45.71 42.30
C ALA A 713 39.23 47.19 42.00
N VAL A 714 37.97 47.58 41.83
CA VAL A 714 37.55 48.98 41.59
C VAL A 714 37.65 49.82 42.86
N GLU A 715 37.39 49.22 44.03
CA GLU A 715 37.44 49.91 45.34
C GLU A 715 38.84 49.92 45.99
N SER A 716 39.81 49.17 45.46
CA SER A 716 41.14 49.01 46.05
C SER A 716 42.05 50.22 45.86
N VAL A 717 42.55 50.80 46.97
CA VAL A 717 43.59 51.85 46.99
C VAL A 717 44.97 51.34 46.53
N TYR A 718 45.17 50.01 46.50
CA TYR A 718 46.45 49.38 46.17
C TYR A 718 46.55 48.91 44.72
N GLY A 719 45.42 48.85 44.00
CA GLY A 719 45.35 48.54 42.58
C GLY A 719 45.52 49.81 41.73
N THR A 720 46.75 50.27 41.50
CA THR A 720 46.96 51.39 40.57
C THR A 720 46.63 50.99 39.13
N SER A 721 46.03 51.89 38.36
CA SER A 721 45.62 51.65 36.95
C SER A 721 46.74 51.04 36.10
N ASN A 722 48.00 51.46 36.30
CA ASN A 722 49.16 50.90 35.61
C ASN A 722 49.43 49.41 35.95
N ASN A 723 49.22 48.99 37.21
CA ASN A 723 49.46 47.60 37.62
C ASN A 723 48.38 46.67 37.08
N ILE A 724 47.11 47.11 37.10
CA ILE A 724 45.99 46.36 36.53
C ILE A 724 46.11 46.29 35.00
N SER A 725 46.44 47.40 34.35
CA SER A 725 46.65 47.44 32.89
C SER A 725 47.77 46.50 32.45
N ARG A 726 48.86 46.42 33.22
CA ARG A 726 49.96 45.47 32.94
C ARG A 726 49.53 44.01 33.14
N LEU A 727 48.76 43.70 34.17
CA LEU A 727 48.24 42.34 34.40
C LEU A 727 47.31 41.90 33.26
N VAL A 728 46.38 42.78 32.86
CA VAL A 728 45.47 42.56 31.73
C VAL A 728 46.24 42.37 30.43
N GLN A 729 47.27 43.19 30.17
CA GLN A 729 48.10 43.06 28.98
C GLN A 729 48.89 41.74 28.96
N ASN A 730 49.42 41.31 30.11
CA ASN A 730 50.09 40.01 30.25
C ASN A 730 49.12 38.85 30.00
N TYR A 731 47.91 38.92 30.54
CA TYR A 731 46.86 37.93 30.32
C TYR A 731 46.48 37.81 28.84
N TYR A 732 46.22 38.93 28.16
CA TYR A 732 45.96 38.92 26.73
C TYR A 732 47.15 38.39 25.91
N GLN A 733 48.38 38.68 26.31
CA GLN A 733 49.58 38.13 25.65
C GLN A 733 49.72 36.62 25.88
N GLN A 734 49.33 36.11 27.06
CA GLN A 734 49.30 34.68 27.37
C GLN A 734 48.18 33.96 26.60
N LEU A 735 46.99 34.56 26.52
CA LEU A 735 45.88 34.06 25.69
C LEU A 735 46.28 33.99 24.22
N GLY A 736 46.96 35.01 23.70
CA GLY A 736 47.50 35.02 22.34
C GLY A 736 48.42 33.82 22.08
N LYS A 737 49.38 33.57 22.98
CA LYS A 737 50.30 32.41 22.89
C LYS A 737 49.59 31.06 22.95
N ILE A 738 48.59 30.92 23.82
CA ILE A 738 47.79 29.68 23.95
C ILE A 738 46.99 29.45 22.65
N THR A 739 46.38 30.51 22.12
CA THR A 739 45.57 30.46 20.90
C THR A 739 46.41 30.13 19.67
N GLU A 740 47.54 30.82 19.47
CA GLU A 740 48.49 30.54 18.38
C GLU A 740 49.05 29.10 18.48
N GLY A 741 49.36 28.64 19.70
CA GLY A 741 49.82 27.27 19.94
C GLY A 741 48.75 26.22 19.61
N TYR A 742 47.48 26.49 19.91
CA TYR A 742 46.36 25.63 19.54
C TYR A 742 46.13 25.60 18.02
N GLU A 743 46.14 26.76 17.36
CA GLU A 743 45.98 26.83 15.90
C GLU A 743 47.10 26.07 15.17
N GLY A 744 48.35 26.21 15.63
CA GLY A 744 49.48 25.46 15.10
C GLY A 744 49.32 23.95 15.26
N LYS A 745 48.94 23.47 16.46
CA LYS A 745 48.69 22.05 16.73
C LYS A 745 47.49 21.51 15.95
N LYS A 746 46.41 22.27 15.83
CA LYS A 746 45.22 21.95 15.03
C LYS A 746 45.58 21.78 13.56
N LEU A 747 46.34 22.71 12.99
CA LEU A 747 46.79 22.63 11.61
C LEU A 747 47.68 21.40 11.38
N GLN A 748 48.59 21.10 12.32
CA GLN A 748 49.46 19.93 12.25
C GLN A 748 48.67 18.62 12.34
N GLN A 749 47.68 18.52 13.24
CA GLN A 749 46.82 17.35 13.39
C GLN A 749 45.93 17.12 12.16
N LEU A 750 45.43 18.20 11.55
CA LEU A 750 44.65 18.08 10.31
C LEU A 750 45.51 17.59 9.14
N LYS A 751 46.75 18.09 9.03
CA LYS A 751 47.71 17.63 8.01
C LYS A 751 48.08 16.15 8.19
N SER A 752 48.31 15.69 9.41
CA SER A 752 48.64 14.28 9.68
C SER A 752 47.46 13.35 9.37
N LEU A 753 46.25 13.70 9.80
CA LEU A 753 45.03 12.92 9.51
C LEU A 753 44.69 12.88 8.02
N GLN A 754 44.94 13.97 7.29
CA GLN A 754 44.77 14.01 5.84
C GLN A 754 45.78 13.10 5.12
N ALA A 755 47.04 13.08 5.58
CA ALA A 755 48.06 12.18 5.05
C ALA A 755 47.72 10.70 5.33
N GLU A 756 47.26 10.39 6.54
CA GLU A 756 46.84 9.04 6.94
C GLU A 756 45.64 8.54 6.12
N ARG A 757 44.65 9.42 5.86
CA ARG A 757 43.52 9.12 4.97
C ARG A 757 43.99 8.77 3.56
N ASN A 758 44.90 9.57 3.01
CA ASN A 758 45.41 9.35 1.66
C ASN A 758 46.19 8.03 1.56
N GLU A 759 46.95 7.66 2.59
CA GLU A 759 47.65 6.38 2.65
C GLU A 759 46.69 5.19 2.81
N ARG A 760 45.63 5.27 3.62
CA ARG A 760 44.62 4.18 3.69
C ARG A 760 43.92 3.94 2.35
N ILE A 761 43.55 5.00 1.65
CA ILE A 761 42.95 4.91 0.30
C ILE A 761 43.95 4.27 -0.68
N ARG A 762 45.24 4.63 -0.59
CA ARG A 762 46.30 4.08 -1.44
C ARG A 762 46.61 2.61 -1.17
N LEU A 763 46.70 2.21 0.11
CA LEU A 763 46.90 0.83 0.53
C LEU A 763 45.73 -0.06 0.08
N LYS A 764 44.50 0.46 0.12
CA LYS A 764 43.32 -0.32 -0.29
C LYS A 764 43.19 -0.46 -1.81
N LYS A 765 43.49 0.60 -2.58
CA LYS A 765 43.60 0.50 -4.06
C LYS A 765 44.62 -0.55 -4.49
N LYS A 766 45.69 -0.77 -3.72
CA LYS A 766 46.66 -1.84 -3.97
C LYS A 766 46.06 -3.24 -3.69
N GLN A 767 45.30 -3.39 -2.60
CA GLN A 767 44.65 -4.65 -2.23
C GLN A 767 43.54 -5.07 -3.20
N ASP A 768 42.74 -4.12 -3.70
CA ASP A 768 41.70 -4.37 -4.71
C ASP A 768 42.30 -4.78 -6.07
N ASN A 769 43.48 -4.26 -6.43
CA ASN A 769 44.21 -4.65 -7.62
C ASN A 769 44.80 -6.08 -7.52
N GLU A 770 45.21 -6.52 -6.32
CA GLU A 770 45.67 -7.89 -6.08
C GLU A 770 44.52 -8.92 -6.12
N LEU A 771 43.34 -8.56 -5.61
CA LEU A 771 42.14 -9.40 -5.67
C LEU A 771 41.61 -9.50 -7.12
N ALA A 772 41.67 -8.42 -7.89
CA ALA A 772 41.31 -8.41 -9.32
C ALA A 772 42.26 -9.27 -10.18
N LEU A 773 43.50 -9.50 -9.75
CA LEU A 773 44.43 -10.43 -10.40
C LEU A 773 44.05 -11.89 -10.13
N LYS A 774 43.60 -12.22 -8.91
CA LYS A 774 43.18 -13.58 -8.52
C LYS A 774 41.87 -14.00 -9.18
N GLU A 775 40.96 -13.05 -9.43
CA GLU A 775 39.65 -13.27 -10.07
C GLU A 775 39.73 -13.58 -11.58
N LYS A 776 40.86 -13.32 -12.24
CA LYS A 776 41.06 -13.62 -13.67
C LYS A 776 41.29 -15.10 -13.97
N HIS A 777 41.55 -15.94 -12.96
CA HIS A 777 41.84 -17.37 -13.13
C HIS A 777 40.61 -18.29 -13.08
N THR A 778 39.43 -17.78 -12.71
CA THR A 778 38.20 -18.59 -12.51
C THR A 778 37.05 -18.12 -13.40
N LYS A 779 37.30 -18.00 -14.72
CA LYS A 779 36.25 -17.74 -15.71
C LYS A 779 36.31 -18.77 -16.85
N GLY A 780 35.76 -19.94 -16.58
CA GLY A 780 35.48 -20.94 -17.60
C GLY A 780 34.27 -21.77 -17.21
N LEU A 781 33.25 -21.75 -18.08
CA LEU A 781 32.10 -22.67 -18.17
C LEU A 781 30.81 -22.30 -17.37
N LEU A 782 29.86 -21.62 -18.04
CA LEU A 782 28.39 -21.86 -18.11
C LEU A 782 27.59 -20.64 -18.65
N ASN A 783 26.34 -20.89 -19.05
CA ASN A 783 25.46 -20.21 -20.03
C ASN A 783 25.32 -18.66 -19.99
N VAL A 784 25.12 -18.05 -21.18
CA VAL A 784 25.36 -16.62 -21.48
C VAL A 784 24.31 -15.63 -20.93
N SER A 785 23.03 -16.01 -20.80
CA SER A 785 21.97 -15.06 -20.36
C SER A 785 21.94 -14.84 -18.84
N SER A 786 22.06 -15.92 -18.05
CA SER A 786 22.22 -15.85 -16.59
C SER A 786 23.51 -15.10 -16.21
N MET A 787 24.56 -15.21 -17.03
CA MET A 787 25.85 -14.56 -16.78
C MET A 787 25.80 -13.03 -16.83
N LEU A 788 24.92 -12.43 -17.63
CA LEU A 788 24.89 -10.99 -17.81
C LEU A 788 24.19 -10.30 -16.63
N HIS A 789 23.01 -10.79 -16.24
CA HIS A 789 22.33 -10.34 -15.02
C HIS A 789 23.15 -10.62 -13.77
N GLN A 790 23.75 -11.81 -13.66
CA GLN A 790 24.59 -12.15 -12.51
C GLN A 790 25.91 -11.35 -12.49
N ARG A 791 26.49 -11.00 -13.64
CA ARG A 791 27.67 -10.11 -13.74
C ARG A 791 27.33 -8.67 -13.41
N ILE A 792 26.17 -8.17 -13.86
CA ILE A 792 25.68 -6.84 -13.50
C ILE A 792 25.38 -6.80 -12.00
N MET A 793 24.68 -7.79 -11.45
CA MET A 793 24.41 -7.88 -10.01
C MET A 793 25.69 -8.04 -9.18
N LEU A 794 26.67 -8.82 -9.65
CA LEU A 794 27.98 -8.92 -9.01
C LEU A 794 28.78 -7.62 -9.12
N GLN A 795 28.70 -6.92 -10.25
CA GLN A 795 29.33 -5.60 -10.42
C GLN A 795 28.64 -4.54 -9.57
N GLN A 796 27.31 -4.55 -9.49
CA GLN A 796 26.54 -3.65 -8.65
C GLN A 796 26.81 -3.94 -7.18
N LYS A 797 26.82 -5.21 -6.78
CA LYS A 797 27.22 -5.64 -5.42
C LYS A 797 28.68 -5.27 -5.13
N LYS A 798 29.58 -5.36 -6.11
CA LYS A 798 30.98 -4.92 -6.00
C LYS A 798 31.08 -3.41 -5.83
N VAL A 799 30.39 -2.63 -6.67
CA VAL A 799 30.35 -1.16 -6.59
C VAL A 799 29.71 -0.70 -5.29
N LEU A 800 28.61 -1.33 -4.86
CA LEU A 800 27.97 -1.06 -3.58
C LEU A 800 28.88 -1.43 -2.41
N SER A 801 29.54 -2.59 -2.43
CA SER A 801 30.50 -2.96 -1.38
C SER A 801 31.73 -2.04 -1.35
N GLN A 802 32.20 -1.56 -2.51
CA GLN A 802 33.27 -0.58 -2.62
C GLN A 802 32.81 0.78 -2.10
N PHE A 803 31.57 1.18 -2.40
CA PHE A 803 30.98 2.41 -1.91
C PHE A 803 30.76 2.35 -0.40
N GLU A 804 30.15 1.28 0.14
CA GLU A 804 30.00 1.04 1.58
C GLU A 804 31.34 1.08 2.30
N LEU A 805 32.36 0.41 1.76
CA LEU A 805 33.70 0.41 2.32
C LEU A 805 34.35 1.80 2.25
N GLN A 806 34.15 2.54 1.16
CA GLN A 806 34.64 3.91 1.02
C GLN A 806 33.94 4.86 2.00
N GLN A 807 32.64 4.66 2.25
CA GLN A 807 31.89 5.38 3.27
C GLN A 807 32.38 5.01 4.67
N GLN A 808 32.72 3.75 4.92
CA GLN A 808 33.27 3.30 6.18
C GLN A 808 34.65 3.93 6.47
N ILE A 809 35.56 3.93 5.49
CA ILE A 809 36.87 4.60 5.60
C ILE A 809 36.68 6.12 5.82
N ARG A 810 35.72 6.73 5.12
CA ARG A 810 35.38 8.15 5.31
C ARG A 810 34.87 8.41 6.72
N LEU A 811 34.01 7.54 7.24
CA LEU A 811 33.44 7.64 8.57
C LEU A 811 34.50 7.47 9.66
N GLU A 812 35.35 6.45 9.56
CA GLU A 812 36.45 6.22 10.50
C GLU A 812 37.44 7.39 10.52
N SER A 813 37.77 7.94 9.34
CA SER A 813 38.60 9.14 9.21
C SER A 813 37.95 10.35 9.88
N LEU A 814 36.63 10.52 9.77
CA LEU A 814 35.89 11.58 10.47
C LEU A 814 35.86 11.36 11.98
N LYS A 815 35.67 10.12 12.45
CA LYS A 815 35.72 9.78 13.88
C LYS A 815 37.09 10.08 14.48
N GLN A 816 38.17 9.69 13.80
CA GLN A 816 39.54 10.01 14.25
C GLN A 816 39.81 11.52 14.24
N LYS A 817 39.29 12.24 13.25
CA LYS A 817 39.36 13.71 13.21
C LYS A 817 38.62 14.36 14.36
N LEU A 818 37.41 13.88 14.68
CA LEU A 818 36.62 14.36 15.81
C LEU A 818 37.35 14.12 17.13
N LEU A 819 37.84 12.90 17.38
CA LEU A 819 38.59 12.54 18.58
C LEU A 819 39.88 13.36 18.74
N GLY A 820 40.63 13.54 17.66
CA GLY A 820 41.86 14.35 17.66
C GLY A 820 41.60 15.83 17.94
N LEU A 821 40.52 16.39 17.38
CA LEU A 821 40.10 17.76 17.66
C LEU A 821 39.56 17.93 19.08
N HIS A 822 38.76 16.98 19.57
CA HIS A 822 38.23 17.01 20.93
C HIS A 822 39.36 16.97 21.97
N HIS A 823 40.42 16.18 21.75
CA HIS A 823 41.59 16.17 22.62
C HIS A 823 42.34 17.51 22.64
N LEU A 824 42.48 18.15 21.47
CA LEU A 824 43.09 19.48 21.37
C LEU A 824 42.22 20.57 22.00
N GLU A 825 40.90 20.46 21.86
CA GLU A 825 39.92 21.37 22.46
C GLU A 825 39.91 21.25 23.99
N THR A 826 39.95 20.04 24.53
CA THR A 826 40.09 19.83 25.99
C THR A 826 41.44 20.31 26.53
N GLU A 827 42.53 20.15 25.77
CA GLU A 827 43.83 20.73 26.14
C GLU A 827 43.79 22.27 26.11
N LEU A 828 43.14 22.87 25.11
CA LEU A 828 42.92 24.32 25.05
C LEU A 828 42.07 24.81 26.22
N GLU A 829 40.92 24.16 26.49
CA GLU A 829 40.06 24.50 27.64
C GLU A 829 40.84 24.44 28.96
N ASN A 830 41.71 23.44 29.15
CA ASN A 830 42.56 23.33 30.34
C ASN A 830 43.60 24.46 30.43
N GLN A 831 44.26 24.81 29.33
CA GLN A 831 45.26 25.88 29.29
C GLN A 831 44.63 27.26 29.50
N LEU A 832 43.45 27.50 28.93
CA LEU A 832 42.67 28.71 29.15
C LEU A 832 42.19 28.80 30.59
N ARG A 833 41.71 27.69 31.17
CA ARG A 833 41.30 27.63 32.58
C ARG A 833 42.47 27.88 33.54
N GLU A 834 43.66 27.35 33.23
CA GLU A 834 44.87 27.61 34.03
C GLU A 834 45.30 29.08 33.93
N ALA A 835 45.32 29.66 32.72
CA ALA A 835 45.63 31.07 32.52
C ALA A 835 44.61 32.02 33.20
N GLU A 836 43.33 31.67 33.13
CA GLU A 836 42.26 32.40 33.83
C GLU A 836 42.42 32.29 35.36
N GLN A 837 42.71 31.09 35.87
CA GLN A 837 42.93 30.89 37.30
C GLN A 837 44.16 31.65 37.82
N ASP A 838 45.25 31.65 37.06
CA ASP A 838 46.47 32.40 37.37
C ASP A 838 46.18 33.91 37.39
N PHE A 839 45.49 34.44 36.38
CA PHE A 839 45.05 35.84 36.32
C PHE A 839 44.16 36.22 37.51
N VAL A 840 43.14 35.41 37.81
CA VAL A 840 42.23 35.62 38.95
C VAL A 840 42.98 35.59 40.27
N SER A 841 43.96 34.69 40.42
CA SER A 841 44.78 34.60 41.63
C SER A 841 45.71 35.80 41.83
N GLU A 842 46.35 36.28 40.77
CA GLU A 842 47.20 37.48 40.80
C GLU A 842 46.38 38.75 41.05
N LEU A 843 45.19 38.84 40.44
CA LEU A 843 44.26 39.94 40.67
C LEU A 843 43.78 39.96 42.13
N ALA A 844 43.45 38.81 42.71
CA ALA A 844 43.06 38.71 44.12
C ALA A 844 44.18 39.05 45.11
N VAL A 845 45.43 38.74 44.78
CA VAL A 845 46.59 39.17 45.56
C VAL A 845 46.77 40.69 45.51
N LEU A 846 46.58 41.30 44.33
CA LEU A 846 46.65 42.76 44.16
C LEU A 846 45.53 43.51 44.90
N THR A 847 44.34 42.89 45.02
CA THR A 847 43.17 43.49 45.68
C THR A 847 42.96 43.03 47.12
N ARG A 848 43.85 42.16 47.64
CA ARG A 848 43.81 41.57 48.99
C ARG A 848 42.51 40.84 49.33
N VAL A 849 41.87 40.22 48.33
CA VAL A 849 40.69 39.36 48.53
C VAL A 849 41.16 37.95 48.90
N PRO A 850 40.68 37.33 50.00
CA PRO A 850 41.07 35.97 50.37
C PRO A 850 40.60 34.97 49.32
N VAL A 851 41.54 34.31 48.63
CA VAL A 851 41.23 33.19 47.74
C VAL A 851 41.28 31.89 48.54
N THR A 852 40.17 31.16 48.63
CA THR A 852 40.20 29.76 49.10
C THR A 852 40.92 28.91 48.05
N VAL A 853 42.21 28.64 48.28
CA VAL A 853 43.02 27.78 47.42
C VAL A 853 42.49 26.34 47.51
N LYS A 854 41.72 25.88 46.51
CA LYS A 854 41.51 24.44 46.31
C LYS A 854 42.87 23.82 45.97
N LYS A 855 43.36 22.88 46.79
CA LYS A 855 44.66 22.20 46.66
C LYS A 855 44.83 21.61 45.24
N LYS A 856 45.92 21.98 44.54
CA LYS A 856 46.37 21.30 43.30
C LYS A 856 46.66 19.81 43.59
N PRO A 857 46.22 18.84 42.75
CA PRO A 857 46.79 17.51 42.76
C PRO A 857 48.22 17.59 42.22
N SER A 858 49.19 17.11 43.00
CA SER A 858 50.60 17.10 42.65
C SER A 858 50.88 16.14 41.48
N LYS A 859 51.21 16.67 40.29
CA LYS A 859 51.88 15.89 39.24
C LYS A 859 53.36 15.75 39.60
N ARG A 860 53.78 14.54 39.99
CA ARG A 860 55.18 14.15 40.10
C ARG A 860 55.48 13.10 39.03
N SER A 861 55.95 13.53 37.86
CA SER A 861 56.59 12.66 36.87
C SER A 861 57.93 13.28 36.48
N LYS A 862 59.03 12.66 36.92
CA LYS A 862 60.40 13.01 36.53
C LYS A 862 60.66 12.58 35.07
N PRO A 863 61.47 13.33 34.30
CA PRO A 863 62.02 12.85 33.03
C PRO A 863 63.38 12.18 33.27
N ALA A 864 63.66 11.10 32.56
CA ALA A 864 65.02 10.56 32.45
C ALA A 864 65.32 10.25 30.98
N GLY A 865 66.25 11.00 30.42
CA GLY A 865 66.76 10.81 29.07
C GLY A 865 68.28 10.57 29.08
N LYS A 866 68.66 9.51 28.35
CA LYS A 866 69.93 9.20 27.69
C LYS A 866 71.12 8.67 28.53
N LYS A 867 71.61 7.49 28.12
CA LYS A 867 72.89 7.37 27.38
C LYS A 867 72.95 6.06 26.54
N PRO A 868 73.81 6.00 25.49
CA PRO A 868 73.69 5.05 24.37
C PRO A 868 74.77 3.93 24.32
N ASN A 869 74.42 2.91 23.50
CA ASN A 869 75.22 2.05 22.61
C ASN A 869 76.29 1.04 23.10
N SER A 870 75.89 -0.24 22.93
CA SER A 870 76.51 -1.26 22.06
C SER A 870 77.67 -2.13 22.60
N LYS A 871 77.43 -3.44 22.78
CA LYS A 871 77.74 -4.49 21.77
C LYS A 871 77.34 -5.90 22.22
N ARG A 872 76.72 -6.63 21.27
CA ARG A 872 76.75 -8.09 20.95
C ARG A 872 76.30 -9.06 22.08
N GLN A 873 75.45 -10.05 21.84
CA GLN A 873 75.35 -10.96 20.69
C GLN A 873 73.97 -11.67 20.67
N THR A 874 73.46 -11.89 19.47
CA THR A 874 72.47 -12.87 18.94
C THR A 874 72.43 -14.27 19.62
N PHE A 875 71.40 -15.14 19.62
CA PHE A 875 70.29 -15.46 18.70
C PHE A 875 69.17 -16.29 19.41
N HIS A 876 67.95 -16.19 18.86
CA HIS A 876 66.81 -17.13 18.71
C HIS A 876 66.26 -18.05 19.83
N SER A 877 64.93 -17.93 20.01
CA SER A 877 64.00 -18.90 20.61
C SER A 877 63.72 -20.12 19.72
N PRO A 878 63.34 -21.28 20.28
CA PRO A 878 62.60 -22.31 19.55
C PRO A 878 61.24 -22.69 20.15
N GLU A 879 60.44 -23.26 19.26
CA GLU A 879 59.17 -23.97 19.42
C GLU A 879 59.26 -25.22 20.33
N SER A 880 58.11 -25.59 20.93
CA SER A 880 57.49 -26.94 20.94
C SER A 880 56.32 -26.88 21.93
N ALA A 881 55.06 -27.13 21.56
CA ALA A 881 54.44 -28.31 20.96
C ALA A 881 54.07 -29.39 22.00
N GLU A 882 52.77 -29.69 22.02
CA GLU A 882 52.15 -31.00 22.31
C GLU A 882 52.17 -31.48 23.78
N LYS A 883 51.12 -32.07 24.36
CA LYS A 883 49.83 -32.58 23.84
C LYS A 883 48.95 -33.00 25.03
N ASP A 884 47.63 -32.90 24.81
CA ASP A 884 46.56 -33.88 25.10
C ASP A 884 46.38 -34.43 26.53
N ASP A 885 45.17 -34.71 27.06
CA ASP A 885 43.82 -34.67 26.51
C ASP A 885 42.82 -34.83 27.67
N PHE A 886 41.56 -34.42 27.40
CA PHE A 886 40.32 -35.17 27.60
C PHE A 886 39.09 -34.24 27.71
N HIS A 887 38.60 -33.87 26.52
CA HIS A 887 37.22 -33.82 25.96
C HIS A 887 36.02 -33.46 26.87
N GLU A 888 35.21 -32.42 26.58
CA GLU A 888 34.31 -32.13 25.42
C GLU A 888 33.12 -33.08 25.23
N ASN A 889 31.91 -32.53 25.31
CA ASN A 889 31.10 -32.36 24.09
C ASN A 889 29.96 -31.34 24.28
N ILE A 890 30.06 -30.26 23.51
CA ILE A 890 28.97 -29.40 23.09
C ILE A 890 28.49 -29.98 21.75
N GLN A 891 27.18 -30.16 21.59
CA GLN A 891 26.61 -30.42 20.27
C GLN A 891 25.43 -29.48 20.02
N GLU A 892 25.49 -28.80 18.88
CA GLU A 892 24.44 -27.99 18.25
C GLU A 892 23.11 -28.76 18.12
N PRO A 893 22.01 -28.08 17.73
CA PRO A 893 21.56 -28.36 16.37
C PRO A 893 20.87 -27.20 15.59
N HIS A 894 21.26 -27.13 14.31
CA HIS A 894 20.43 -27.11 13.08
C HIS A 894 19.23 -26.15 12.85
N ARG A 895 19.37 -25.38 11.75
CA ARG A 895 18.32 -25.07 10.75
C ARG A 895 17.57 -26.34 10.32
N LEU A 896 16.24 -26.27 10.15
CA LEU A 896 15.47 -26.77 8.98
C LEU A 896 13.94 -26.54 9.14
N THR A 897 13.34 -25.90 8.12
CA THR A 897 12.05 -26.18 7.43
C THR A 897 10.80 -26.71 8.17
N SER A 898 9.68 -26.04 7.87
CA SER A 898 8.33 -26.56 7.56
C SER A 898 7.72 -27.71 8.39
N GLY A 899 6.53 -27.49 8.94
CA GLY A 899 5.63 -28.59 9.29
C GLY A 899 4.54 -28.23 10.28
N SER A 900 3.33 -28.04 9.75
CA SER A 900 2.04 -28.51 10.27
C SER A 900 2.02 -29.09 11.69
N CYS A 901 1.14 -28.57 12.56
CA CYS A 901 0.68 -29.29 13.75
C CYS A 901 -0.84 -29.21 13.85
N ARG A 902 -1.46 -30.26 13.31
CA ARG A 902 -2.81 -30.73 13.61
C ARG A 902 -2.72 -31.63 14.86
N GLU A 903 -3.72 -31.51 15.74
CA GLU A 903 -4.28 -32.55 16.64
C GLU A 903 -3.36 -33.32 17.62
N MET A 904 -3.62 -33.17 18.93
CA MET A 904 -4.33 -34.19 19.74
C MET A 904 -4.20 -33.91 21.25
N LEU A 905 -5.34 -33.84 21.94
CA LEU A 905 -5.55 -34.32 23.32
C LEU A 905 -7.02 -34.77 23.35
N GLN A 906 -7.29 -36.05 23.09
CA GLN A 906 -7.57 -37.10 24.08
C GLN A 906 -8.93 -36.97 24.80
N SER A 907 -9.78 -37.94 24.46
CA SER A 907 -11.10 -38.32 24.97
C SER A 907 -11.12 -38.71 26.45
N PRO A 908 -12.33 -38.95 26.98
CA PRO A 908 -12.63 -40.30 27.48
C PRO A 908 -13.83 -40.96 26.79
N HIS A 909 -13.64 -42.21 26.35
CA HIS A 909 -14.70 -43.22 26.16
C HIS A 909 -15.38 -43.50 27.51
N GLU A 910 -16.63 -43.94 27.61
CA GLU A 910 -17.18 -45.18 27.04
C GLU A 910 -18.71 -45.22 27.23
N GLY A 911 -19.44 -45.87 26.31
CA GLY A 911 -20.87 -46.17 26.49
C GLY A 911 -21.63 -46.40 25.18
N GLU A 912 -21.37 -47.51 24.49
CA GLU A 912 -22.14 -47.98 23.33
C GLU A 912 -23.57 -48.39 23.71
N THR A 913 -24.57 -48.00 22.92
CA THR A 913 -25.63 -48.91 22.45
C THR A 913 -26.39 -48.33 21.24
N GLU A 914 -26.69 -49.22 20.32
CA GLU A 914 -27.23 -49.09 18.96
C GLU A 914 -28.62 -48.42 18.77
N PRO A 915 -29.08 -48.21 17.50
CA PRO A 915 -29.94 -47.10 17.10
C PRO A 915 -31.44 -47.44 17.05
N ARG A 916 -32.31 -46.43 17.14
CA ARG A 916 -33.71 -46.55 16.69
C ARG A 916 -34.36 -45.23 16.27
N LYS A 917 -35.04 -45.32 15.13
CA LYS A 917 -36.04 -44.41 14.55
C LYS A 917 -37.10 -43.97 15.58
N ASN A 918 -37.50 -42.69 15.56
CA ASN A 918 -38.89 -42.24 15.29
C ASN A 918 -39.13 -40.74 15.59
N SER A 919 -39.74 -40.09 14.60
CA SER A 919 -40.77 -39.03 14.64
C SER A 919 -41.39 -38.59 15.97
N ASN A 920 -41.49 -37.26 16.17
CA ASN A 920 -42.73 -36.48 16.41
C ASN A 920 -42.37 -35.07 16.95
N MET A 921 -42.70 -33.99 16.23
CA MET A 921 -43.90 -33.14 16.47
C MET A 921 -44.08 -32.63 17.90
N LEU A 922 -43.99 -31.32 18.12
CA LEU A 922 -44.99 -30.45 18.80
C LEU A 922 -44.45 -28.99 18.79
N LYS A 923 -45.05 -28.07 18.03
CA LYS A 923 -46.22 -27.21 18.32
C LYS A 923 -45.85 -25.83 18.89
N LYS A 924 -46.08 -24.84 18.02
CA LYS A 924 -46.76 -23.54 18.23
C LYS A 924 -47.30 -23.29 19.65
N LYS A 925 -47.04 -22.08 20.14
CA LYS A 925 -47.98 -21.33 20.97
C LYS A 925 -47.92 -19.83 20.65
N ASP A 926 -48.96 -19.36 19.98
CA ASP A 926 -49.40 -17.96 19.99
C ASP A 926 -49.83 -17.55 21.42
N SER A 927 -49.53 -16.31 21.81
CA SER A 927 -50.52 -15.31 22.25
C SER A 927 -49.84 -14.10 22.92
N ARG A 928 -49.67 -12.98 22.21
CA ARG A 928 -50.46 -11.75 22.36
C ARG A 928 -49.95 -10.66 21.44
#